data_AF-A0A0T6LN34-F1
#
_entry.id   AF-A0A0T6LN34-F1
#
_cell.length_a   1.000
_cell.length_b   1.000
_cell.length_c   1.000
_cell.angle_alpha   90.00
_cell.angle_beta   90.00
_cell.angle_gamma   90.00
#
_symmetry.space_group_name_H-M   'P 1'
#
loop_
_entity.id
_entity.type
_entity.pdbx_description
1 polymer ?
#
loop_
_entity_poly.entity_id
_entity_poly.type
_entity_poly.pdbx_seq_one_letter_code
_entity_poly.pdbx_strand_id
1 'polypeptide(L)'
;MSGLRVVVRLVSGVHTVTAATMCEEELRSWPAEEWHRLFLELPWDAYTFLGEFELPWGTVIDDLRHWCGQFPDRPDSARRRYRSVFGNLGLLLLTLVSLRHSYERRYGLAGAADARPPHDCAVVCQPLMCEPAVREALVALYAPGTPLDAVGVAGHAADPLTQAEWNRMDVDSLRFHRHGTTSFILSGRSATTVHGRRRSLALKCITYPYLRVPAIVRNTRRYRETYSVPDTEARHLARVWASEARWIMMDLVPGETLAEYLQRQVRPHAPPGDIRVDLLALLGRELFDALADLEDAGLRHCDLSPSNIIVRSGPSGELSFVLVDLGVNYLYAHEVPGSDGPDAAYVAPEVRTDATQNDRADLYSAGRLLIAIAGVPDEPDSTVPDAFYAETPMLARFLEDLTGRDPDNRLVIFRPEGPRGRYRQLLHFLEEELQAVEAARAQRPATDKRWLATLLDLRTPLADAPGRQRRLWEVRRAQSLYADPERGMHVRWLLAWSRVSAYAWYVAAFLAMTWWLRDLDWNWGNHLTTALQRAAGSSDDELPVLDGVRADDYPIPDLRGNLPIRMVGLSFLLAGVRFYQNTIAGITTRTTGRGLGRLSLLASLAEFSMRGFSLVPAVLVLPPTLVQRDWWPICTAIGILCIFLCNFTCLRFAREAVRQARRRGLSTVPSGRIAGLEVFSNWAPTSGFYCISASTIGTLIYVGLVQDVYVYAAAVTAINIVLFYVIKCSGSSAADVRVALSRACLAAERVRRVPTTGP
;
A
#
# COMPACT_ATOMS: atom_id res chain seq x y z
N MET A 1 8.83 -51.22 -5.12
CA MET A 1 7.72 -50.61 -4.36
C MET A 1 8.19 -49.22 -3.98
N SER A 2 7.35 -48.17 -4.07
CA SER A 2 7.76 -46.83 -3.61
C SER A 2 8.32 -46.92 -2.19
N GLY A 3 9.55 -46.44 -1.98
CA GLY A 3 10.27 -46.62 -0.71
C GLY A 3 9.47 -46.09 0.50
N LEU A 4 8.65 -45.07 0.29
CA LEU A 4 7.77 -44.53 1.33
C LEU A 4 6.75 -45.56 1.84
N ARG A 5 6.32 -46.54 1.02
CA ARG A 5 5.43 -47.62 1.49
C ARG A 5 6.09 -48.51 2.54
N VAL A 6 7.41 -48.72 2.47
CA VAL A 6 8.16 -49.46 3.50
C VAL A 6 8.15 -48.67 4.81
N VAL A 7 8.38 -47.35 4.72
CA VAL A 7 8.32 -46.44 5.86
C VAL A 7 6.93 -46.41 6.50
N VAL A 8 5.87 -46.26 5.70
CA VAL A 8 4.47 -46.27 6.17
C VAL A 8 4.13 -47.58 6.88
N ARG A 9 4.58 -48.73 6.37
CA ARG A 9 4.40 -50.03 7.06
C ARG A 9 5.16 -50.08 8.39
N LEU A 10 6.33 -49.46 8.49
CA LEU A 10 7.07 -49.40 9.75
C LEU A 10 6.34 -48.55 10.80
N VAL A 11 5.82 -47.37 10.41
CA VAL A 11 5.35 -46.37 11.37
C VAL A 11 3.87 -46.47 11.73
N SER A 12 3.04 -47.08 10.88
CA SER A 12 1.58 -47.13 11.08
C SER A 12 1.10 -47.97 12.28
N GLY A 13 1.99 -48.70 12.97
CA GLY A 13 1.66 -49.42 14.21
C GLY A 13 0.70 -50.61 14.05
N VAL A 14 0.20 -50.89 12.84
CA VAL A 14 -0.77 -51.97 12.54
C VAL A 14 -0.12 -53.36 12.54
N HIS A 15 1.20 -53.44 12.70
CA HIS A 15 1.97 -54.66 12.45
C HIS A 15 2.57 -55.27 13.73
N THR A 16 2.75 -56.61 13.71
CA THR A 16 3.42 -57.35 14.79
C THR A 16 4.88 -56.90 14.94
N VAL A 17 5.46 -57.08 16.14
CA VAL A 17 6.88 -56.75 16.42
C VAL A 17 7.83 -57.35 15.37
N THR A 18 7.53 -58.55 14.89
CA THR A 18 8.30 -59.24 13.83
C THR A 18 8.28 -58.47 12.51
N ALA A 19 7.12 -57.97 12.08
CA ALA A 19 6.97 -57.22 10.84
C ALA A 19 7.62 -55.82 10.90
N ALA A 20 7.56 -55.16 12.05
CA ALA A 20 8.30 -53.91 12.28
C ALA A 20 9.82 -54.13 12.16
N THR A 21 10.33 -55.21 12.77
CA THR A 21 11.75 -55.59 12.70
C THR A 21 12.18 -55.89 11.26
N MET A 22 11.33 -56.56 10.46
CA MET A 22 11.61 -56.80 9.04
C MET A 22 11.73 -55.50 8.25
N CYS A 23 10.87 -54.52 8.49
CA CYS A 23 10.95 -53.22 7.83
C CYS A 23 12.20 -52.44 8.24
N GLU A 24 12.60 -52.47 9.51
CA GLU A 24 13.83 -51.84 9.98
C GLU A 24 15.09 -52.47 9.37
N GLU A 25 15.11 -53.79 9.22
CA GLU A 25 16.20 -54.50 8.54
C GLU A 25 16.25 -54.20 7.04
N GLU A 26 15.08 -54.13 6.39
CA GLU A 26 14.97 -53.71 4.98
C GLU A 26 15.54 -52.29 4.81
N LEU A 27 15.09 -51.31 5.60
CA LEU A 27 15.58 -49.92 5.56
C LEU A 27 17.07 -49.80 5.92
N ARG A 28 17.57 -50.65 6.82
CA ARG A 28 18.99 -50.68 7.19
C ARG A 28 19.86 -51.19 6.05
N SER A 29 19.33 -52.09 5.23
CA SER A 29 20.04 -52.65 4.07
C SER A 29 20.09 -51.72 2.86
N TRP A 30 19.31 -50.63 2.88
CA TRP A 30 19.26 -49.69 1.76
C TRP A 30 20.59 -48.99 1.53
N PRO A 31 21.06 -48.92 0.27
CA PRO A 31 22.18 -48.08 -0.10
C PRO A 31 21.79 -46.59 -0.08
N ALA A 32 22.77 -45.70 -0.13
CA ALA A 32 22.52 -44.26 -0.09
C ALA A 32 21.63 -43.80 -1.26
N GLU A 33 21.77 -44.41 -2.44
CA GLU A 33 21.01 -44.11 -3.64
C GLU A 33 19.51 -44.39 -3.47
N GLU A 34 19.13 -45.41 -2.69
CA GLU A 34 17.74 -45.74 -2.45
C GLU A 34 17.07 -44.69 -1.54
N TRP A 35 17.80 -44.21 -0.53
CA TRP A 35 17.37 -43.05 0.26
C TRP A 35 17.23 -41.80 -0.61
N HIS A 36 18.23 -41.47 -1.44
CA HIS A 36 18.16 -40.33 -2.37
C HIS A 36 16.91 -40.39 -3.26
N ARG A 37 16.61 -41.57 -3.82
CA ARG A 37 15.42 -41.79 -4.65
C ARG A 37 14.14 -41.54 -3.86
N LEU A 38 14.02 -42.12 -2.65
CA LEU A 38 12.86 -41.88 -1.78
C LEU A 38 12.63 -40.38 -1.53
N PHE A 39 13.67 -39.62 -1.20
CA PHE A 39 13.53 -38.20 -0.91
C PHE A 39 13.15 -37.38 -2.16
N LEU A 40 13.71 -37.73 -3.34
CA LEU A 40 13.40 -37.05 -4.61
C LEU A 40 11.97 -37.31 -5.09
N GLU A 41 11.45 -38.52 -4.89
CA GLU A 41 10.15 -38.96 -5.40
C GLU A 41 8.97 -38.51 -4.53
N LEU A 42 9.18 -37.87 -3.38
CA LEU A 42 8.07 -37.38 -2.55
C LEU A 42 7.19 -36.36 -3.33
N PRO A 43 5.86 -36.52 -3.30
CA PRO A 43 4.95 -35.55 -3.88
C PRO A 43 5.07 -34.14 -3.26
N TRP A 44 4.81 -33.12 -4.07
CA TRP A 44 4.89 -31.71 -3.64
C TRP A 44 3.63 -31.18 -2.97
N ASP A 45 2.51 -31.88 -3.11
CA ASP A 45 1.20 -31.42 -2.65
C ASP A 45 0.40 -32.55 -1.98
N ALA A 46 -0.53 -32.14 -1.12
CA ALA A 46 -1.32 -33.05 -0.29
C ALA A 46 -2.23 -33.98 -1.11
N TYR A 47 -2.69 -33.52 -2.28
CA TYR A 47 -3.64 -34.27 -3.11
C TYR A 47 -2.92 -35.41 -3.84
N THR A 48 -1.79 -35.11 -4.48
CA THR A 48 -0.92 -36.13 -5.10
C THR A 48 -0.43 -37.13 -4.07
N PHE A 49 -0.05 -36.66 -2.87
CA PHE A 49 0.36 -37.54 -1.76
C PHE A 49 -0.75 -38.53 -1.38
N LEU A 50 -1.98 -38.03 -1.17
CA LEU A 50 -3.13 -38.87 -0.83
C LEU A 50 -3.45 -39.87 -1.95
N GLY A 51 -3.37 -39.46 -3.21
CA GLY A 51 -3.65 -40.33 -4.35
C GLY A 51 -2.63 -41.47 -4.52
N GLU A 52 -1.35 -41.21 -4.25
CA GLU A 52 -0.28 -42.20 -4.44
C GLU A 52 -0.17 -43.20 -3.28
N PHE A 53 -0.39 -42.72 -2.05
CA PHE A 53 -0.17 -43.49 -0.82
C PHE A 53 -1.46 -43.91 -0.10
N GLU A 54 -2.63 -43.46 -0.56
CA GLU A 54 -3.94 -43.72 0.05
C GLU A 54 -4.01 -43.33 1.53
N LEU A 55 -3.13 -42.42 1.98
CA LEU A 55 -3.03 -41.92 3.34
C LEU A 55 -2.88 -40.41 3.35
N PRO A 56 -3.55 -39.70 4.27
CA PRO A 56 -3.35 -38.27 4.44
C PRO A 56 -1.90 -37.97 4.84
N TRP A 57 -1.36 -36.90 4.29
CA TRP A 57 -0.02 -36.40 4.61
C TRP A 57 0.19 -36.16 6.12
N GLY A 58 -0.84 -35.62 6.78
CA GLY A 58 -0.82 -35.40 8.24
C GLY A 58 -0.61 -36.69 9.03
N THR A 59 -1.29 -37.78 8.64
CA THR A 59 -1.17 -39.09 9.31
C THR A 59 0.26 -39.62 9.24
N VAL A 60 0.89 -39.57 8.07
CA VAL A 60 2.27 -40.07 7.91
C VAL A 60 3.26 -39.23 8.72
N ILE A 61 3.07 -37.91 8.78
CA ILE A 61 3.88 -37.01 9.61
C ILE A 61 3.73 -37.37 11.10
N ASP A 62 2.50 -37.59 11.56
CA ASP A 62 2.22 -37.91 12.97
C ASP A 62 2.77 -39.29 13.36
N ASP A 63 2.63 -40.30 12.50
CA ASP A 63 3.17 -41.64 12.72
C ASP A 63 4.71 -41.62 12.78
N LEU A 64 5.37 -40.91 11.84
CA LEU A 64 6.82 -40.71 11.86
C LEU A 64 7.27 -39.97 13.10
N ARG A 65 6.53 -38.93 13.52
CA ARG A 65 6.83 -38.18 14.74
C ARG A 65 6.73 -39.06 15.96
N HIS A 66 5.69 -39.90 16.05
CA HIS A 66 5.51 -40.84 17.14
C HIS A 66 6.66 -41.86 17.19
N TRP A 67 6.98 -42.47 16.06
CA TRP A 67 8.08 -43.44 15.95
C TRP A 67 9.43 -42.81 16.32
N CYS A 68 9.73 -41.61 15.82
CA CYS A 68 10.96 -40.90 16.15
C CYS A 68 11.03 -40.53 17.64
N GLY A 69 9.89 -40.14 18.24
CA GLY A 69 9.81 -39.80 19.66
C GLY A 69 10.04 -40.98 20.60
N GLN A 70 9.70 -42.21 20.17
CA GLN A 70 9.90 -43.44 20.96
C GLN A 70 11.29 -44.07 20.78
N PHE A 71 12.01 -43.72 19.71
CA PHE A 71 13.31 -44.32 19.41
C PHE A 71 14.36 -44.12 20.53
N PRO A 72 14.46 -42.94 21.19
CA PRO A 72 15.39 -42.73 22.30
C PRO A 72 15.17 -43.66 23.51
N ASP A 73 13.94 -44.12 23.73
CA ASP A 73 13.56 -44.99 24.86
C ASP A 73 13.90 -46.47 24.62
N ARG A 74 14.39 -46.82 23.43
CA ARG A 74 14.75 -48.19 23.06
C ARG A 74 16.07 -48.64 23.71
N PRO A 75 16.27 -49.96 23.90
CA PRO A 75 17.54 -50.50 24.39
C PRO A 75 18.74 -50.07 23.53
N ASP A 76 19.90 -49.85 24.16
CA ASP A 76 21.15 -49.42 23.50
C ASP A 76 21.55 -50.27 22.29
N SER A 77 21.33 -51.58 22.36
CA SER A 77 21.61 -52.50 21.26
C SER A 77 20.78 -52.19 20.01
N ALA A 78 19.49 -51.89 20.18
CA ALA A 78 18.60 -51.48 19.11
C ALA A 78 18.95 -50.07 18.60
N ARG A 79 19.22 -49.12 19.50
CA ARG A 79 19.60 -47.75 19.13
C ARG A 79 20.88 -47.70 18.29
N ARG A 80 21.90 -48.50 18.64
CA ARG A 80 23.13 -48.63 17.85
C ARG A 80 22.87 -49.30 16.50
N ARG A 81 22.10 -50.39 16.48
CA ARG A 81 21.81 -51.17 15.26
C ARG A 81 21.05 -50.37 14.20
N TYR A 82 20.06 -49.57 14.62
CA TYR A 82 19.18 -48.83 13.72
C TYR A 82 19.43 -47.32 13.71
N ARG A 83 20.62 -46.88 14.16
CA ARG A 83 20.99 -45.46 14.21
C ARG A 83 20.83 -44.76 12.85
N SER A 84 21.32 -45.37 11.77
CA SER A 84 21.22 -44.81 10.41
C SER A 84 19.78 -44.74 9.91
N VAL A 85 18.96 -45.75 10.24
CA VAL A 85 17.53 -45.76 9.91
C VAL A 85 16.83 -44.61 10.63
N PHE A 86 17.07 -44.45 11.94
CA PHE A 86 16.54 -43.32 12.72
C PHE A 86 16.97 -41.97 12.15
N GLY A 87 18.26 -41.81 11.80
CA GLY A 87 18.76 -40.58 11.18
C GLY A 87 18.04 -40.20 9.88
N ASN A 88 17.89 -41.17 8.98
CA ASN A 88 17.20 -40.96 7.70
C ASN A 88 15.70 -40.72 7.87
N LEU A 89 15.03 -41.45 8.77
CA LEU A 89 13.60 -41.25 9.05
C LEU A 89 13.33 -39.91 9.74
N GLY A 90 14.22 -39.46 10.63
CA GLY A 90 14.14 -38.13 11.23
C GLY A 90 14.30 -37.02 10.19
N LEU A 91 15.21 -37.19 9.23
CA LEU A 91 15.38 -36.25 8.12
C LEU A 91 14.19 -36.29 7.12
N LEU A 92 13.60 -37.47 6.91
CA LEU A 92 12.37 -37.63 6.13
C LEU A 92 11.20 -36.89 6.78
N LEU A 93 11.03 -37.02 8.10
CA LEU A 93 10.04 -36.27 8.86
C LEU A 93 10.24 -34.75 8.68
N LEU A 94 11.47 -34.26 8.84
CA LEU A 94 11.80 -32.84 8.60
C LEU A 94 11.47 -32.39 7.17
N THR A 95 11.72 -33.25 6.18
CA THR A 95 11.44 -32.98 4.76
C THR A 95 9.94 -32.89 4.50
N LEU A 96 9.15 -33.86 4.97
CA LEU A 96 7.68 -33.87 4.83
C LEU A 96 7.05 -32.66 5.51
N VAL A 97 7.53 -32.30 6.69
CA VAL A 97 7.08 -31.11 7.42
C VAL A 97 7.42 -29.83 6.65
N SER A 98 8.62 -29.74 6.07
CA SER A 98 9.04 -28.59 5.25
C SER A 98 8.19 -28.44 3.99
N LEU A 99 7.88 -29.55 3.32
CA LEU A 99 7.00 -29.58 2.15
C LEU A 99 5.57 -29.15 2.52
N ARG A 100 5.05 -29.55 3.69
CA ARG A 100 3.73 -29.10 4.17
C ARG A 100 3.70 -27.59 4.42
N HIS A 101 4.75 -27.03 5.05
CA HIS A 101 4.91 -25.57 5.20
C HIS A 101 4.93 -24.85 3.85
N SER A 102 5.65 -25.39 2.86
CA SER A 102 5.65 -24.86 1.50
C SER A 102 4.27 -24.90 0.86
N TYR A 103 3.57 -26.04 0.96
CA TYR A 103 2.23 -26.22 0.45
C TYR A 103 1.26 -25.18 1.02
N GLU A 104 1.20 -25.04 2.35
CA GLU A 104 0.28 -24.09 2.99
C GLU A 104 0.59 -22.62 2.63
N ARG A 105 1.87 -22.28 2.43
CA ARG A 105 2.24 -20.95 1.89
C ARG A 105 1.80 -20.77 0.46
N ARG A 106 2.08 -21.72 -0.45
CA ARG A 106 1.77 -21.62 -1.89
C ARG A 106 0.28 -21.43 -2.20
N TYR A 107 -0.58 -22.00 -1.36
CA TYR A 107 -2.03 -21.92 -1.50
C TYR A 107 -2.69 -20.88 -0.58
N GLY A 108 -1.91 -20.00 0.06
CA GLY A 108 -2.43 -18.91 0.90
C GLY A 108 -3.12 -19.37 2.19
N LEU A 109 -3.00 -20.65 2.56
CA LEU A 109 -3.64 -21.24 3.75
C LEU A 109 -2.99 -20.76 5.07
N ALA A 110 -1.75 -20.29 5.00
CA ALA A 110 -0.99 -19.76 6.13
C ALA A 110 -1.28 -18.27 6.44
N GLY A 111 -2.06 -17.56 5.60
CA GLY A 111 -2.24 -16.10 5.67
C GLY A 111 -3.48 -15.59 6.41
N ALA A 112 -4.37 -16.47 6.90
CA ALA A 112 -5.48 -16.02 7.73
C ALA A 112 -4.96 -15.56 9.10
N ALA A 113 -5.48 -14.46 9.64
CA ALA A 113 -5.05 -13.87 10.91
C ALA A 113 -5.08 -14.84 12.11
N ASP A 114 -5.81 -15.96 11.99
CA ASP A 114 -5.95 -17.04 12.98
C ASP A 114 -5.28 -18.37 12.56
N ALA A 115 -4.54 -18.42 11.46
CA ALA A 115 -3.89 -19.64 10.98
C ALA A 115 -2.74 -20.03 11.92
N ARG A 116 -2.96 -21.04 12.75
CA ARG A 116 -1.88 -21.67 13.51
C ARG A 116 -0.86 -22.28 12.55
N PRO A 117 0.44 -22.22 12.85
CA PRO A 117 1.43 -22.91 12.04
C PRO A 117 1.09 -24.41 11.97
N PRO A 118 1.42 -25.11 10.87
CA PRO A 118 1.04 -26.51 10.67
C PRO A 118 1.53 -27.44 11.78
N HIS A 119 2.60 -27.06 12.46
CA HIS A 119 3.12 -27.71 13.65
C HIS A 119 3.99 -26.73 14.45
N ASP A 120 4.34 -27.11 15.69
CA ASP A 120 5.31 -26.39 16.50
C ASP A 120 6.74 -26.90 16.23
N CYS A 121 7.58 -26.04 15.63
CA CYS A 121 8.97 -26.35 15.32
C CYS A 121 9.82 -26.65 16.57
N ALA A 122 9.47 -26.09 17.74
CA ALA A 122 10.17 -26.36 19.00
C ALA A 122 9.95 -27.80 19.49
N VAL A 123 8.86 -28.44 19.06
CA VAL A 123 8.50 -29.80 19.46
C VAL A 123 8.97 -30.85 18.47
N VAL A 124 9.07 -30.50 17.18
CA VAL A 124 9.42 -31.46 16.11
C VAL A 124 10.79 -31.16 15.52
N CYS A 125 10.94 -30.04 14.82
CA CYS A 125 12.13 -29.78 14.01
C CYS A 125 13.40 -29.51 14.83
N GLN A 126 13.29 -28.77 15.93
CA GLN A 126 14.44 -28.48 16.80
C GLN A 126 14.99 -29.74 17.48
N PRO A 127 14.18 -30.60 18.15
CA PRO A 127 14.66 -31.85 18.72
C PRO A 127 15.28 -32.79 17.68
N LEU A 128 14.66 -32.94 16.50
CA LEU A 128 15.21 -33.78 15.43
C LEU A 128 16.63 -33.34 15.04
N MET A 129 16.87 -32.04 14.90
CA MET A 129 18.21 -31.54 14.55
C MET A 129 19.21 -31.58 15.72
N CYS A 130 18.74 -31.76 16.96
CA CYS A 130 19.59 -32.04 18.11
C CYS A 130 20.11 -33.48 18.14
N GLU A 131 19.49 -34.40 17.40
CA GLU A 131 19.92 -35.80 17.31
C GLU A 131 21.13 -35.98 16.38
N PRO A 132 22.26 -36.54 16.86
CA PRO A 132 23.46 -36.72 16.04
C PRO A 132 23.21 -37.58 14.79
N ALA A 133 22.39 -38.62 14.90
CA ALA A 133 22.07 -39.50 13.77
C ALA A 133 21.35 -38.76 12.63
N VAL A 134 20.50 -37.78 12.95
CA VAL A 134 19.79 -36.97 11.95
C VAL A 134 20.76 -36.00 11.26
N ARG A 135 21.70 -35.42 12.01
CA ARG A 135 22.77 -34.58 11.43
C ARG A 135 23.72 -35.38 10.54
N GLU A 136 24.07 -36.60 10.94
CA GLU A 136 24.86 -37.54 10.13
C GLU A 136 24.14 -37.85 8.81
N ALA A 137 22.83 -38.17 8.87
CA ALA A 137 22.02 -38.41 7.68
C ALA A 137 21.95 -37.16 6.78
N LEU A 138 21.78 -35.97 7.36
CA LEU A 138 21.79 -34.71 6.62
C LEU A 138 23.12 -34.50 5.89
N VAL A 139 24.25 -34.66 6.58
CA VAL A 139 25.58 -34.45 5.98
C VAL A 139 25.84 -35.46 4.88
N ALA A 140 25.45 -36.72 5.06
CA ALA A 140 25.58 -37.75 4.03
C ALA A 140 24.72 -37.44 2.80
N LEU A 141 23.49 -36.98 3.02
CA LEU A 141 22.53 -36.70 1.97
C LEU A 141 22.88 -35.41 1.19
N TYR A 142 23.33 -34.35 1.87
CA TYR A 142 23.66 -33.05 1.25
C TYR A 142 25.15 -32.88 0.88
N ALA A 143 25.95 -33.94 0.97
CA ALA A 143 27.38 -33.89 0.69
C ALA A 143 27.69 -33.34 -0.72
N PRO A 144 28.65 -32.39 -0.85
CA PRO A 144 29.05 -31.86 -2.14
C PRO A 144 29.59 -32.95 -3.07
N GLY A 145 29.37 -32.80 -4.37
CA GLY A 145 29.89 -33.73 -5.39
C GLY A 145 29.06 -35.02 -5.57
N THR A 146 28.03 -35.24 -4.77
CA THR A 146 27.11 -36.37 -4.94
C THR A 146 26.29 -36.21 -6.24
N PRO A 147 26.28 -37.20 -7.16
CA PRO A 147 25.54 -37.11 -8.42
C PRO A 147 24.04 -36.82 -8.23
N LEU A 148 23.47 -36.04 -9.16
CA LEU A 148 22.04 -35.71 -9.27
C LEU A 148 21.54 -36.14 -10.65
N ASP A 149 21.37 -37.44 -10.84
CA ASP A 149 21.05 -38.02 -12.16
C ASP A 149 19.66 -37.59 -12.68
N ALA A 150 18.75 -37.22 -11.77
CA ALA A 150 17.35 -36.89 -12.07
C ALA A 150 17.15 -35.65 -12.98
N VAL A 151 18.20 -34.85 -13.22
CA VAL A 151 18.10 -33.54 -13.89
C VAL A 151 18.98 -33.45 -15.14
N GLY A 152 19.68 -34.53 -15.52
CA GLY A 152 20.63 -34.51 -16.65
C GLY A 152 21.79 -33.54 -16.46
N VAL A 153 22.02 -33.05 -15.24
CA VAL A 153 23.17 -32.23 -14.88
C VAL A 153 24.29 -33.21 -14.54
N ALA A 154 25.23 -33.42 -15.46
CA ALA A 154 26.38 -34.29 -15.24
C ALA A 154 27.02 -34.00 -13.87
N GLY A 155 27.47 -35.05 -13.16
CA GLY A 155 28.20 -34.91 -11.91
C GLY A 155 29.46 -34.08 -12.13
N HIS A 156 29.39 -32.79 -11.79
CA HIS A 156 30.57 -31.92 -11.78
C HIS A 156 31.20 -32.06 -10.39
N ALA A 157 32.52 -32.27 -10.34
CA ALA A 157 33.26 -32.23 -9.10
C ALA A 157 32.96 -30.90 -8.37
N ALA A 158 32.71 -30.97 -7.07
CA ALA A 158 32.46 -29.76 -6.28
C ALA A 158 33.68 -28.83 -6.38
N ASP A 159 33.41 -27.53 -6.51
CA ASP A 159 34.43 -26.48 -6.43
C ASP A 159 35.29 -26.67 -5.15
N PRO A 160 36.63 -26.70 -5.24
CA PRO A 160 37.49 -26.93 -4.08
C PRO A 160 37.21 -25.99 -2.90
N LEU A 161 36.78 -24.75 -3.17
CA LEU A 161 36.39 -23.79 -2.13
C LEU A 161 35.09 -24.21 -1.44
N THR A 162 34.06 -24.60 -2.20
CA THR A 162 32.81 -25.16 -1.66
C THR A 162 33.07 -26.40 -0.81
N GLN A 163 33.95 -27.30 -1.26
CA GLN A 163 34.34 -28.49 -0.47
C GLN A 163 35.07 -28.11 0.82
N ALA A 164 35.96 -27.13 0.77
CA ALA A 164 36.70 -26.66 1.95
C ALA A 164 35.77 -26.03 2.99
N GLU A 165 34.83 -25.18 2.58
CA GLU A 165 33.84 -24.58 3.50
C GLU A 165 32.90 -25.62 4.09
N TRP A 166 32.46 -26.61 3.30
CA TRP A 166 31.67 -27.74 3.81
C TRP A 166 32.42 -28.52 4.91
N ASN A 167 33.70 -28.82 4.69
CA ASN A 167 34.52 -29.54 5.65
C ASN A 167 34.85 -28.72 6.92
N ARG A 168 34.77 -27.38 6.85
CA ARG A 168 34.98 -26.47 8.00
C ARG A 168 33.73 -26.26 8.84
N MET A 169 32.58 -26.81 8.45
CA MET A 169 31.34 -26.68 9.21
C MET A 169 31.40 -27.54 10.49
N ASP A 170 31.06 -26.94 11.64
CA ASP A 170 30.88 -27.69 12.89
C ASP A 170 29.50 -28.35 12.88
N VAL A 171 29.45 -29.61 12.46
CA VAL A 171 28.20 -30.38 12.32
C VAL A 171 27.44 -30.45 13.63
N ASP A 172 28.12 -30.57 14.77
CA ASP A 172 27.46 -30.68 16.09
C ASP A 172 26.80 -29.38 16.55
N SER A 173 27.19 -28.25 15.95
CA SER A 173 26.56 -26.96 16.19
C SER A 173 25.26 -26.73 15.40
N LEU A 174 24.95 -27.57 14.41
CA LEU A 174 23.78 -27.37 13.55
C LEU A 174 22.47 -27.50 14.33
N ARG A 175 21.60 -26.51 14.18
CA ARG A 175 20.25 -26.47 14.77
C ARG A 175 19.24 -26.04 13.72
N PHE A 176 18.02 -26.55 13.84
CA PHE A 176 16.93 -26.07 13.01
C PHE A 176 16.66 -24.59 13.26
N HIS A 177 16.57 -23.79 12.20
CA HIS A 177 16.27 -22.37 12.28
C HIS A 177 14.87 -22.05 11.77
N ARG A 178 14.55 -22.36 10.50
CA ARG A 178 13.26 -22.00 9.89
C ARG A 178 12.94 -22.80 8.62
N HIS A 179 11.65 -22.94 8.29
CA HIS A 179 11.22 -23.39 6.95
C HIS A 179 11.12 -22.21 5.98
N GLY A 180 11.60 -22.41 4.75
CA GLY A 180 11.39 -21.52 3.60
C GLY A 180 10.42 -22.14 2.60
N THR A 181 10.22 -21.47 1.47
CA THR A 181 9.23 -21.90 0.46
C THR A 181 9.71 -23.11 -0.35
N THR A 182 11.01 -23.24 -0.62
CA THR A 182 11.62 -24.40 -1.32
C THR A 182 12.67 -25.13 -0.49
N SER A 183 12.88 -24.71 0.76
CA SER A 183 14.04 -25.10 1.57
C SER A 183 13.71 -25.13 3.05
N PHE A 184 14.64 -25.64 3.84
CA PHE A 184 14.72 -25.34 5.27
C PHE A 184 16.11 -24.78 5.60
N ILE A 185 16.19 -23.99 6.65
CA ILE A 185 17.40 -23.28 7.07
C ILE A 185 17.86 -23.85 8.40
N LEU A 186 19.14 -24.17 8.48
CA LEU A 186 19.83 -24.56 9.69
C LEU A 186 20.79 -23.45 10.12
N SER A 187 20.87 -23.18 11.41
CA SER A 187 21.90 -22.32 11.99
C SER A 187 23.05 -23.18 12.52
N GLY A 188 24.27 -22.67 12.45
CA GLY A 188 25.46 -23.37 12.94
C GLY A 188 26.65 -22.45 13.12
N ARG A 189 27.83 -23.05 13.29
CA ARG A 189 29.11 -22.35 13.43
C ARG A 189 30.17 -22.99 12.54
N SER A 190 31.16 -22.20 12.14
CA SER A 190 32.40 -22.76 11.59
C SER A 190 33.23 -23.41 12.71
N ALA A 191 33.84 -24.55 12.41
CA ALA A 191 34.80 -25.23 13.28
C ALA A 191 36.09 -24.40 13.45
N THR A 192 36.46 -23.63 12.42
CA THR A 192 37.63 -22.75 12.43
C THR A 192 37.30 -21.37 13.00
N THR A 193 38.28 -20.76 13.68
CA THR A 193 38.16 -19.38 14.16
C THR A 193 38.82 -18.43 13.17
N VAL A 194 38.16 -17.31 12.92
CA VAL A 194 38.71 -16.18 12.16
C VAL A 194 38.77 -15.01 13.12
N HIS A 195 39.94 -14.40 13.32
CA HIS A 195 40.19 -13.38 14.35
C HIS A 195 39.74 -13.80 15.77
N GLY A 196 39.93 -15.08 16.13
CA GLY A 196 39.60 -15.59 17.47
C GLY A 196 38.11 -15.79 17.75
N ARG A 197 37.22 -15.62 16.76
CA ARG A 197 35.78 -15.92 16.89
C ARG A 197 35.36 -16.99 15.87
N ARG A 198 34.47 -17.90 16.29
CA ARG A 198 33.79 -18.81 15.36
C ARG A 198 32.70 -18.02 14.63
N ARG A 199 32.68 -18.11 13.30
CA ARG A 199 31.66 -17.47 12.47
C ARG A 199 30.34 -18.23 12.57
N SER A 200 29.23 -17.52 12.73
CA SER A 200 27.89 -18.12 12.69
C SER A 200 27.42 -18.25 11.24
N LEU A 201 26.89 -19.41 10.88
CA LEU A 201 26.45 -19.73 9.53
C LEU A 201 24.96 -20.05 9.49
N ALA A 202 24.34 -19.71 8.36
CA ALA A 202 23.06 -20.24 7.92
C ALA A 202 23.31 -21.19 6.74
N LEU A 203 22.84 -22.43 6.87
CA LEU A 203 22.84 -23.43 5.80
C LEU A 203 21.41 -23.59 5.29
N LYS A 204 21.13 -23.04 4.11
CA LYS A 204 19.85 -23.17 3.42
C LYS A 204 19.86 -24.44 2.57
N CYS A 205 19.14 -25.46 3.01
CA CYS A 205 19.04 -26.76 2.34
C CYS A 205 17.79 -26.82 1.46
N ILE A 206 17.95 -27.04 0.15
CA ILE A 206 16.82 -27.21 -0.76
C ILE A 206 16.10 -28.51 -0.42
N THR A 207 14.80 -28.42 -0.18
CA THR A 207 13.99 -29.60 0.15
C THR A 207 13.96 -30.54 -1.05
N TYR A 208 14.29 -31.81 -0.83
CA TYR A 208 14.68 -32.76 -1.87
C TYR A 208 13.78 -32.82 -3.12
N PRO A 209 12.43 -32.85 -2.99
CA PRO A 209 11.58 -32.92 -4.18
C PRO A 209 11.73 -31.74 -5.14
N TYR A 210 12.17 -30.57 -4.66
CA TYR A 210 12.45 -29.41 -5.51
C TYR A 210 13.75 -29.55 -6.31
N LEU A 211 14.62 -30.50 -5.97
CA LEU A 211 15.80 -30.83 -6.77
C LEU A 211 15.44 -31.46 -8.12
N ARG A 212 14.18 -31.85 -8.33
CA ARG A 212 13.66 -32.26 -9.65
C ARG A 212 13.48 -31.09 -10.61
N VAL A 213 13.55 -29.85 -10.13
CA VAL A 213 13.39 -28.63 -10.93
C VAL A 213 14.77 -28.15 -11.39
N PRO A 214 15.10 -28.22 -12.70
CA PRO A 214 16.43 -27.86 -13.19
C PRO A 214 16.83 -26.42 -12.90
N ALA A 215 15.88 -25.49 -12.92
CA ALA A 215 16.13 -24.09 -12.63
C ALA A 215 16.60 -23.89 -11.18
N ILE A 216 15.93 -24.50 -10.20
CA ILE A 216 16.31 -24.44 -8.78
C ILE A 216 17.73 -24.99 -8.59
N VAL A 217 18.02 -26.18 -9.14
CA VAL A 217 19.33 -26.83 -9.04
C VAL A 217 20.45 -25.96 -9.62
N ARG A 218 20.27 -25.46 -10.84
CA ARG A 218 21.30 -24.63 -11.52
C ARG A 218 21.55 -23.32 -10.78
N ASN A 219 20.50 -22.63 -10.34
CA ASN A 219 20.64 -21.34 -9.66
C ASN A 219 21.22 -21.49 -8.26
N THR A 220 20.82 -22.53 -7.50
CA THR A 220 21.40 -22.81 -6.18
C THR A 220 22.90 -23.10 -6.32
N ARG A 221 23.30 -23.90 -7.31
CA ARG A 221 24.72 -24.18 -7.57
C ARG A 221 25.53 -22.91 -7.86
N ARG A 222 25.02 -22.04 -8.72
CA ARG A 222 25.69 -20.79 -9.13
C ARG A 222 25.51 -19.63 -8.16
N TYR A 223 24.77 -19.81 -7.06
CA TYR A 223 24.36 -18.71 -6.20
C TYR A 223 25.53 -17.87 -5.68
N ARG A 224 26.61 -18.50 -5.20
CA ARG A 224 27.83 -17.79 -4.77
C ARG A 224 28.48 -17.02 -5.92
N GLU A 225 28.60 -17.63 -7.09
CA GLU A 225 29.19 -16.98 -8.26
C GLU A 225 28.40 -15.74 -8.67
N THR A 226 27.06 -15.81 -8.61
CA THR A 226 26.18 -14.71 -9.00
C THR A 226 26.08 -13.59 -7.97
N TYR A 227 26.00 -13.92 -6.67
CA TYR A 227 25.62 -12.96 -5.62
C TYR A 227 26.71 -12.69 -4.59
N SER A 228 27.91 -13.27 -4.73
CA SER A 228 29.02 -12.93 -3.82
C SER A 228 29.61 -11.57 -4.21
N VAL A 229 29.47 -10.62 -3.29
CA VAL A 229 30.08 -9.29 -3.37
C VAL A 229 31.19 -9.13 -2.33
N PRO A 230 32.22 -8.29 -2.59
CA PRO A 230 33.21 -7.92 -1.60
C PRO A 230 32.58 -7.28 -0.35
N ASP A 231 33.15 -7.55 0.84
CA ASP A 231 32.63 -7.05 2.13
C ASP A 231 32.51 -5.50 2.19
N THR A 232 33.24 -4.78 1.35
CA THR A 232 33.23 -3.31 1.29
C THR A 232 32.08 -2.72 0.47
N GLU A 233 31.34 -3.53 -0.29
CA GLU A 233 30.42 -3.04 -1.34
C GLU A 233 28.93 -3.26 -1.04
N ALA A 234 28.54 -3.99 0.01
CA ALA A 234 27.11 -4.18 0.31
C ALA A 234 26.82 -4.46 1.79
N ARG A 235 26.54 -3.39 2.56
CA ARG A 235 26.23 -3.50 4.01
C ARG A 235 24.89 -4.20 4.27
N HIS A 236 24.01 -4.20 3.27
CA HIS A 236 22.65 -4.75 3.35
C HIS A 236 22.53 -6.14 2.71
N LEU A 237 23.62 -6.83 2.36
CA LEU A 237 23.54 -8.19 1.79
C LEU A 237 24.13 -9.22 2.74
N ALA A 238 23.47 -10.37 2.85
CA ALA A 238 24.05 -11.51 3.56
C ALA A 238 25.22 -12.09 2.76
N ARG A 239 26.40 -12.15 3.38
CA ARG A 239 27.59 -12.70 2.72
C ARG A 239 27.44 -14.19 2.44
N VAL A 240 27.64 -14.58 1.19
CA VAL A 240 27.62 -15.98 0.75
C VAL A 240 29.03 -16.59 0.88
N TRP A 241 29.13 -17.77 1.50
CA TRP A 241 30.41 -18.46 1.73
C TRP A 241 30.66 -19.52 0.67
N ALA A 242 29.65 -20.35 0.42
CA ALA A 242 29.70 -21.50 -0.48
C ALA A 242 28.30 -21.81 -1.01
N SER A 243 28.22 -22.40 -2.20
CA SER A 243 26.97 -22.90 -2.76
C SER A 243 27.17 -24.17 -3.58
N GLU A 244 26.14 -25.02 -3.60
CA GLU A 244 26.05 -26.25 -4.39
C GLU A 244 24.58 -26.39 -4.88
N ALA A 245 24.28 -27.27 -5.84
CA ALA A 245 22.93 -27.61 -6.27
C ALA A 245 21.91 -27.86 -5.13
N ARG A 246 22.34 -28.39 -3.98
CA ARG A 246 21.43 -28.77 -2.89
C ARG A 246 21.36 -27.76 -1.74
N TRP A 247 22.28 -26.81 -1.66
CA TRP A 247 22.35 -25.90 -0.52
C TRP A 247 23.13 -24.62 -0.78
N ILE A 248 22.88 -23.60 0.04
CA ILE A 248 23.63 -22.35 0.09
C ILE A 248 24.08 -22.11 1.52
N MET A 249 25.37 -21.81 1.70
CA MET A 249 25.97 -21.46 2.99
C MET A 249 26.29 -19.97 3.01
N MET A 250 25.79 -19.26 4.02
CA MET A 250 25.92 -17.81 4.15
C MET A 250 26.03 -17.38 5.61
N ASP A 251 26.28 -16.10 5.86
CA ASP A 251 26.24 -15.53 7.21
C ASP A 251 24.85 -15.74 7.85
N LEU A 252 24.81 -16.16 9.12
CA LEU A 252 23.59 -16.11 9.90
C LEU A 252 23.32 -14.66 10.30
N VAL A 253 22.34 -14.04 9.67
CA VAL A 253 21.93 -12.68 9.98
C VAL A 253 21.03 -12.67 11.22
N PRO A 254 21.42 -11.99 12.33
CA PRO A 254 20.59 -11.90 13.52
C PRO A 254 19.47 -10.87 13.32
N GLY A 255 18.24 -11.19 13.71
CA GLY A 255 17.10 -10.27 13.62
C GLY A 255 15.77 -11.01 13.42
N GLU A 256 14.69 -10.24 13.30
CA GLU A 256 13.39 -10.73 12.84
C GLU A 256 13.19 -10.36 11.37
N THR A 257 12.31 -11.06 10.66
CA THR A 257 11.92 -10.66 9.30
C THR A 257 11.10 -9.38 9.34
N LEU A 258 11.08 -8.61 8.24
CA LEU A 258 10.24 -7.43 8.12
C LEU A 258 8.75 -7.80 8.24
N ALA A 259 8.34 -8.99 7.78
CA ALA A 259 7.01 -9.53 8.00
C ALA A 259 6.63 -9.57 9.50
N GLU A 260 7.49 -10.19 10.32
CA GLU A 260 7.31 -10.30 11.78
C GLU A 260 7.34 -8.93 12.45
N TYR A 261 8.27 -8.07 12.04
CA TYR A 261 8.38 -6.70 12.53
C TYR A 261 7.08 -5.92 12.26
N LEU A 262 6.57 -5.92 11.03
CA LEU A 262 5.35 -5.19 10.66
C LEU A 262 4.12 -5.74 11.39
N GLN A 263 4.03 -7.06 11.56
CA GLN A 263 2.93 -7.69 12.32
C GLN A 263 2.93 -7.22 13.79
N ARG A 264 4.11 -7.05 14.40
CA ARG A 264 4.27 -6.49 15.75
C ARG A 264 3.95 -5.00 15.84
N GLN A 265 4.10 -4.26 14.73
CA GLN A 265 3.78 -2.82 14.65
C GLN A 265 2.30 -2.52 14.41
N VAL A 266 1.45 -3.54 14.21
CA VAL A 266 0.02 -3.36 14.00
C VAL A 266 -0.59 -2.68 15.23
N ARG A 267 -1.22 -1.52 15.00
CA ARG A 267 -1.89 -0.75 16.07
C ARG A 267 -3.33 -1.26 16.22
N PRO A 268 -3.68 -1.95 17.32
CA PRO A 268 -5.07 -2.30 17.56
C PRO A 268 -5.88 -1.01 17.71
N HIS A 269 -6.96 -0.87 16.94
CA HIS A 269 -7.84 0.33 16.88
C HIS A 269 -7.32 1.54 16.09
N ALA A 270 -6.38 1.36 15.16
CA ALA A 270 -6.06 2.43 14.21
C ALA A 270 -7.33 2.88 13.45
N PRO A 271 -7.52 4.20 13.25
CA PRO A 271 -8.55 4.72 12.35
C PRO A 271 -8.52 4.00 10.98
N PRO A 272 -9.67 3.59 10.43
CA PRO A 272 -9.73 3.16 9.04
C PRO A 272 -9.16 4.25 8.13
N GLY A 273 -8.18 3.89 7.31
CA GLY A 273 -7.55 4.80 6.34
C GLY A 273 -6.42 5.69 6.87
N ASP A 274 -5.95 5.53 8.12
CA ASP A 274 -4.73 6.21 8.58
C ASP A 274 -3.47 5.44 8.20
N ILE A 275 -2.50 6.14 7.60
CA ILE A 275 -1.22 5.56 7.17
C ILE A 275 -0.10 5.87 8.17
N ARG A 276 0.83 4.92 8.34
CA ARG A 276 2.01 5.03 9.21
C ARG A 276 3.15 5.78 8.53
N VAL A 277 2.99 7.10 8.40
CA VAL A 277 4.02 8.00 7.84
C VAL A 277 5.35 7.90 8.61
N ASP A 278 5.28 7.70 9.92
CA ASP A 278 6.44 7.47 10.79
C ASP A 278 7.24 6.22 10.39
N LEU A 279 6.55 5.11 10.10
CA LEU A 279 7.21 3.89 9.62
C LEU A 279 7.69 4.03 8.18
N LEU A 280 6.95 4.72 7.32
CA LEU A 280 7.38 5.01 5.95
C LEU A 280 8.68 5.80 5.91
N ALA A 281 8.83 6.81 6.77
CA ALA A 281 10.05 7.60 6.85
C ALA A 281 11.25 6.78 7.34
N LEU A 282 11.04 5.97 8.38
CA LEU A 282 12.10 5.14 8.97
C LEU A 282 12.51 3.97 8.06
N LEU A 283 11.54 3.13 7.68
CA LEU A 283 11.79 1.89 6.95
C LEU A 283 11.91 2.11 5.44
N GLY A 284 11.29 3.16 4.90
CA GLY A 284 11.44 3.53 3.49
C GLY A 284 12.87 3.98 3.17
N ARG A 285 13.54 4.69 4.07
CA ARG A 285 14.97 5.01 3.96
C ARG A 285 15.81 3.74 3.87
N GLU A 286 15.69 2.86 4.85
CA GLU A 286 16.45 1.60 4.89
C GLU A 286 16.18 0.73 3.65
N LEU A 287 14.94 0.70 3.16
CA LEU A 287 14.59 -0.02 1.94
C LEU A 287 15.34 0.52 0.71
N PHE A 288 15.30 1.83 0.47
CA PHE A 288 15.96 2.41 -0.70
C PHE A 288 17.48 2.41 -0.59
N ASP A 289 18.03 2.53 0.62
CA ASP A 289 19.47 2.37 0.86
C ASP A 289 19.92 0.93 0.53
N ALA A 290 19.16 -0.08 0.95
CA ALA A 290 19.44 -1.48 0.61
C ALA A 290 19.36 -1.76 -0.91
N LEU A 291 18.39 -1.14 -1.59
CA LEU A 291 18.27 -1.24 -3.05
C LEU A 291 19.37 -0.47 -3.78
N ALA A 292 19.86 0.64 -3.23
CA ALA A 292 20.99 1.37 -3.79
C ALA A 292 22.29 0.54 -3.70
N ASP A 293 22.52 -0.18 -2.59
CA ASP A 293 23.64 -1.12 -2.48
C ASP A 293 23.56 -2.25 -3.51
N LEU A 294 22.36 -2.81 -3.75
CA LEU A 294 22.15 -3.79 -4.82
C LEU A 294 22.48 -3.22 -6.19
N GLU A 295 22.00 -2.01 -6.50
CA GLU A 295 22.25 -1.33 -7.77
C GLU A 295 23.75 -1.05 -7.98
N ASP A 296 24.45 -0.59 -6.95
CA ASP A 296 25.89 -0.33 -7.01
C ASP A 296 26.71 -1.61 -7.22
N ALA A 297 26.26 -2.72 -6.64
CA ALA A 297 26.80 -4.05 -6.89
C ALA A 297 26.43 -4.65 -8.26
N GLY A 298 25.56 -3.99 -9.04
CA GLY A 298 25.05 -4.52 -10.31
C GLY A 298 24.12 -5.73 -10.15
N LEU A 299 23.53 -5.89 -8.97
CA LEU A 299 22.66 -6.99 -8.60
C LEU A 299 21.18 -6.57 -8.59
N ARG A 300 20.31 -7.57 -8.64
CA ARG A 300 18.85 -7.44 -8.54
C ARG A 300 18.36 -8.45 -7.50
N HIS A 301 17.28 -8.11 -6.80
CA HIS A 301 16.68 -9.03 -5.84
C HIS A 301 15.73 -10.00 -6.53
N CYS A 302 14.79 -9.53 -7.35
CA CYS A 302 13.76 -10.29 -8.09
C CYS A 302 12.74 -11.11 -7.27
N ASP A 303 12.95 -11.30 -5.96
CA ASP A 303 11.98 -11.87 -5.01
C ASP A 303 11.83 -11.01 -3.73
N LEU A 304 11.80 -9.68 -3.89
CA LEU A 304 11.81 -8.76 -2.77
C LEU A 304 10.44 -8.77 -2.06
N SER A 305 10.42 -9.21 -0.79
CA SER A 305 9.21 -9.36 0.02
C SER A 305 9.51 -9.13 1.51
N PRO A 306 8.49 -8.91 2.37
CA PRO A 306 8.72 -8.75 3.82
C PRO A 306 9.41 -9.97 4.46
N SER A 307 9.22 -11.16 3.91
CA SER A 307 9.86 -12.40 4.39
C SER A 307 11.36 -12.48 4.06
N ASN A 308 11.81 -11.74 3.04
CA ASN A 308 13.18 -11.76 2.52
C ASN A 308 14.02 -10.54 2.97
N ILE A 309 13.51 -9.77 3.93
CA ILE A 309 14.22 -8.65 4.55
C ILE A 309 14.36 -8.96 6.04
N ILE A 310 15.57 -8.98 6.56
CA ILE A 310 15.84 -9.10 7.99
C ILE A 310 16.08 -7.72 8.57
N VAL A 311 15.34 -7.39 9.63
CA VAL A 311 15.47 -6.14 10.37
C VAL A 311 16.42 -6.38 11.54
N ARG A 312 17.56 -5.69 11.54
CA ARG A 312 18.50 -5.68 12.66
C ARG A 312 18.38 -4.39 13.43
N SER A 313 18.42 -4.49 14.75
CA SER A 313 18.57 -3.32 15.62
C SER A 313 20.02 -3.18 16.06
N GLY A 314 20.65 -2.06 15.72
CA GLY A 314 21.97 -1.69 16.19
C GLY A 314 21.98 -1.37 17.70
N PRO A 315 23.17 -1.27 18.32
CA PRO A 315 23.29 -0.95 19.75
C PRO A 315 22.67 0.39 20.15
N SER A 316 22.64 1.34 19.21
CA SER A 316 22.02 2.67 19.33
C SER A 316 20.51 2.67 19.08
N GLY A 317 19.91 1.52 18.73
CA GLY A 317 18.50 1.41 18.33
C GLY A 317 18.22 1.72 16.87
N GLU A 318 19.24 2.06 16.08
CA GLU A 318 19.13 2.24 14.63
C GLU A 318 18.77 0.92 13.94
N LEU A 319 17.79 0.96 13.03
CA LEU A 319 17.40 -0.22 12.27
C LEU A 319 18.26 -0.31 11.01
N SER A 320 18.67 -1.53 10.66
CA SER A 320 19.30 -1.80 9.35
C SER A 320 18.63 -2.98 8.68
N PHE A 321 18.47 -2.88 7.36
CA PHE A 321 17.98 -3.99 6.55
C PHE A 321 19.11 -4.88 6.06
N VAL A 322 18.84 -6.19 6.03
CA VAL A 322 19.67 -7.16 5.32
C VAL A 322 18.76 -7.97 4.42
N LEU A 323 19.02 -7.89 3.12
CA LEU A 323 18.32 -8.64 2.09
C LEU A 323 18.88 -10.07 2.05
N VAL A 324 17.98 -11.03 1.98
CA VAL A 324 18.28 -12.46 1.91
C VAL A 324 17.47 -13.09 0.78
N ASP A 325 17.93 -14.23 0.30
CA ASP A 325 17.22 -15.01 -0.72
C ASP A 325 17.04 -14.28 -2.07
N LEU A 326 18.16 -13.91 -2.68
CA LEU A 326 18.19 -13.20 -3.96
C LEU A 326 17.90 -14.15 -5.13
N GLY A 327 17.29 -13.60 -6.18
CA GLY A 327 16.97 -14.29 -7.42
C GLY A 327 15.49 -14.61 -7.56
N VAL A 328 15.11 -15.12 -8.72
CA VAL A 328 13.71 -15.46 -9.02
C VAL A 328 13.30 -16.68 -8.20
N ASN A 329 12.17 -16.58 -7.52
CA ASN A 329 11.55 -17.71 -6.87
C ASN A 329 10.67 -18.48 -7.88
N TYR A 330 11.20 -19.60 -8.36
CA TYR A 330 10.58 -20.45 -9.40
C TYR A 330 9.26 -21.12 -8.98
N LEU A 331 8.84 -20.98 -7.72
CA LEU A 331 7.51 -21.40 -7.30
C LEU A 331 6.40 -20.52 -7.86
N TYR A 332 6.71 -19.26 -8.21
CA TYR A 332 5.74 -18.37 -8.83
C TYR A 332 5.69 -18.51 -10.35
N ALA A 333 6.73 -19.10 -10.94
CA ALA A 333 6.71 -19.54 -12.33
C ALA A 333 5.83 -20.80 -12.45
N HIS A 334 5.21 -21.03 -13.60
CA HIS A 334 4.31 -22.18 -13.86
C HIS A 334 4.93 -23.59 -13.69
N GLU A 335 6.15 -23.70 -13.14
CA GLU A 335 6.88 -24.94 -12.87
C GLU A 335 6.37 -25.69 -11.64
N VAL A 336 5.72 -25.01 -10.68
CA VAL A 336 5.15 -25.63 -9.47
C VAL A 336 3.72 -25.15 -9.19
N PRO A 337 2.76 -26.04 -8.87
CA PRO A 337 1.37 -25.64 -8.56
C PRO A 337 1.24 -24.74 -7.31
N GLY A 338 0.32 -23.77 -7.33
CA GLY A 338 0.02 -22.88 -6.21
C GLY A 338 0.97 -21.67 -6.15
N SER A 339 0.50 -20.52 -6.66
CA SER A 339 1.29 -19.28 -6.78
C SER A 339 0.71 -18.09 -6.00
N ASP A 340 -0.24 -18.35 -5.10
CA ASP A 340 -1.08 -17.33 -4.45
C ASP A 340 -0.70 -17.12 -2.98
N GLY A 341 0.55 -17.44 -2.63
CA GLY A 341 1.05 -17.23 -1.29
C GLY A 341 1.14 -15.75 -0.87
N PRO A 342 1.30 -15.48 0.44
CA PRO A 342 1.28 -14.11 0.97
C PRO A 342 2.33 -13.20 0.34
N ASP A 343 3.50 -13.75 -0.03
CA ASP A 343 4.58 -12.98 -0.67
C ASP A 343 4.32 -12.72 -2.18
N ALA A 344 3.37 -13.42 -2.81
CA ALA A 344 3.07 -13.29 -4.25
C ALA A 344 2.54 -11.90 -4.64
N ALA A 345 1.98 -11.16 -3.67
CA ALA A 345 1.51 -9.79 -3.85
C ALA A 345 2.64 -8.77 -4.05
N TYR A 346 3.87 -9.12 -3.64
CA TYR A 346 5.08 -8.31 -3.76
C TYR A 346 5.90 -8.63 -5.01
N VAL A 347 5.74 -9.84 -5.56
CA VAL A 347 6.45 -10.28 -6.76
C VAL A 347 5.83 -9.62 -7.99
N ALA A 348 6.66 -9.01 -8.84
CA ALA A 348 6.20 -8.30 -10.02
C ALA A 348 5.46 -9.25 -11.00
N PRO A 349 4.39 -8.81 -11.66
CA PRO A 349 3.60 -9.65 -12.56
C PRO A 349 4.42 -10.36 -13.63
N GLU A 350 5.38 -9.67 -14.25
CA GLU A 350 6.25 -10.22 -15.29
C GLU A 350 7.24 -11.28 -14.76
N VAL A 351 7.65 -11.19 -13.49
CA VAL A 351 8.49 -12.22 -12.85
C VAL A 351 7.67 -13.49 -12.63
N ARG A 352 6.40 -13.34 -12.22
CA ARG A 352 5.49 -14.48 -12.03
C ARG A 352 5.17 -15.18 -13.34
N THR A 353 4.98 -14.43 -14.43
CA THR A 353 4.62 -14.99 -15.74
C THR A 353 5.82 -15.59 -16.47
N ASP A 354 6.92 -14.84 -16.58
CA ASP A 354 8.02 -15.18 -17.49
C ASP A 354 9.33 -15.53 -16.78
N ALA A 355 9.35 -15.58 -15.44
CA ALA A 355 10.56 -15.78 -14.62
C ALA A 355 11.73 -14.84 -15.02
N THR A 356 11.40 -13.66 -15.53
CA THR A 356 12.38 -12.74 -16.13
C THR A 356 12.99 -11.84 -15.06
N GLN A 357 14.32 -11.87 -14.94
CA GLN A 357 15.04 -10.91 -14.09
C GLN A 357 15.07 -9.54 -14.76
N ASN A 358 14.43 -8.55 -14.13
CA ASN A 358 14.35 -7.19 -14.65
C ASN A 358 14.55 -6.19 -13.50
N ASP A 359 15.38 -5.16 -13.71
CA ASP A 359 15.56 -4.05 -12.76
C ASP A 359 14.23 -3.40 -12.35
N ARG A 360 13.25 -3.43 -13.25
CA ARG A 360 11.93 -2.87 -12.98
C ARG A 360 11.10 -3.74 -12.04
N ALA A 361 11.40 -5.03 -11.88
CA ALA A 361 10.68 -5.89 -10.95
C ALA A 361 10.86 -5.43 -9.50
N ASP A 362 12.10 -5.10 -9.12
CA ASP A 362 12.41 -4.60 -7.77
C ASP A 362 11.73 -3.25 -7.47
N LEU A 363 11.46 -2.43 -8.50
CA LEU A 363 10.66 -1.20 -8.34
C LEU A 363 9.21 -1.50 -7.93
N TYR A 364 8.60 -2.51 -8.58
CA TYR A 364 7.26 -2.95 -8.21
C TYR A 364 7.25 -3.42 -6.76
N SER A 365 8.15 -4.34 -6.42
CA SER A 365 8.25 -4.88 -5.06
C SER A 365 8.52 -3.80 -4.01
N ALA A 366 9.37 -2.82 -4.30
CA ALA A 366 9.60 -1.67 -3.42
C ALA A 366 8.31 -0.87 -3.18
N GLY A 367 7.53 -0.58 -4.23
CA GLY A 367 6.24 0.09 -4.09
C GLY A 367 5.24 -0.69 -3.23
N ARG A 368 5.20 -2.02 -3.37
CA ARG A 368 4.36 -2.91 -2.56
C ARG A 368 4.82 -2.97 -1.10
N LEU A 369 6.13 -2.97 -0.86
CA LEU A 369 6.70 -2.88 0.48
C LEU A 369 6.37 -1.57 1.17
N LEU A 370 6.43 -0.43 0.46
CA LEU A 370 6.01 0.85 1.02
C LEU A 370 4.53 0.83 1.42
N ILE A 371 3.66 0.22 0.61
CA ILE A 371 2.24 0.02 0.96
C ILE A 371 2.09 -0.79 2.25
N ALA A 372 2.82 -1.91 2.37
CA ALA A 372 2.79 -2.75 3.57
C ALA A 372 3.34 -2.03 4.81
N ILE A 373 4.45 -1.29 4.68
CA ILE A 373 5.08 -0.49 5.74
C ILE A 373 4.12 0.59 6.26
N ALA A 374 3.28 1.14 5.38
CA ALA A 374 2.26 2.12 5.77
C ALA A 374 1.16 1.53 6.67
N GLY A 375 1.07 0.19 6.77
CA GLY A 375 0.12 -0.51 7.64
C GLY A 375 -1.32 -0.49 7.13
N VAL A 376 -1.52 -0.26 5.83
CA VAL A 376 -2.84 -0.27 5.19
C VAL A 376 -3.09 -1.66 4.58
N PRO A 377 -4.31 -2.22 4.71
CA PRO A 377 -4.66 -3.46 4.01
C PRO A 377 -4.43 -3.31 2.51
N ASP A 378 -3.94 -4.40 1.93
CA ASP A 378 -3.67 -4.45 0.50
C ASP A 378 -4.97 -4.63 -0.31
N GLU A 379 -5.01 -4.04 -1.50
CA GLU A 379 -6.16 -4.18 -2.40
C GLU A 379 -6.04 -5.50 -3.19
N PRO A 380 -7.15 -6.23 -3.45
CA PRO A 380 -7.11 -7.52 -4.15
C PRO A 380 -6.47 -7.48 -5.54
N ASP A 381 -6.51 -6.33 -6.21
CA ASP A 381 -5.91 -6.11 -7.53
C ASP A 381 -4.57 -5.37 -7.49
N SER A 382 -3.97 -5.27 -6.30
CA SER A 382 -2.67 -4.62 -6.03
C SER A 382 -2.63 -3.13 -6.40
N THR A 383 -3.79 -2.49 -6.55
CA THR A 383 -3.87 -1.04 -6.73
C THR A 383 -3.49 -0.30 -5.44
N VAL A 384 -3.06 0.96 -5.58
CA VAL A 384 -2.73 1.78 -4.41
C VAL A 384 -4.00 2.04 -3.59
N PRO A 385 -4.01 1.78 -2.26
CA PRO A 385 -5.17 1.99 -1.41
C PRO A 385 -5.64 3.46 -1.35
N ASP A 386 -6.95 3.67 -1.18
CA ASP A 386 -7.57 5.01 -1.08
C ASP A 386 -7.01 5.85 0.08
N ALA A 387 -6.49 5.20 1.14
CA ALA A 387 -5.83 5.84 2.27
C ALA A 387 -4.67 6.77 1.86
N PHE A 388 -3.89 6.37 0.84
CA PHE A 388 -2.79 7.19 0.33
C PHE A 388 -3.30 8.47 -0.33
N TYR A 389 -4.37 8.39 -1.13
CA TYR A 389 -4.99 9.56 -1.75
C TYR A 389 -5.63 10.49 -0.71
N ALA A 390 -6.19 9.90 0.35
CA ALA A 390 -6.79 10.65 1.45
C ALA A 390 -5.74 11.44 2.24
N GLU A 391 -4.55 10.86 2.44
CA GLU A 391 -3.43 11.53 3.08
C GLU A 391 -2.80 12.58 2.17
N THR A 392 -2.30 12.18 0.99
CA THR A 392 -1.83 13.09 -0.04
C THR A 392 -1.87 12.46 -1.43
N PRO A 393 -2.42 13.14 -2.45
CA PRO A 393 -2.37 12.65 -3.83
C PRO A 393 -0.95 12.35 -4.33
N MET A 394 0.08 13.00 -3.79
CA MET A 394 1.44 12.84 -4.30
C MET A 394 2.12 11.53 -3.85
N LEU A 395 1.87 11.08 -2.62
CA LEU A 395 2.35 9.78 -2.16
C LEU A 395 1.67 8.66 -2.95
N ALA A 396 0.36 8.78 -3.21
CA ALA A 396 -0.34 7.88 -4.11
C ALA A 396 0.26 7.89 -5.53
N ARG A 397 0.54 9.08 -6.07
CA ARG A 397 1.18 9.27 -7.39
C ARG A 397 2.56 8.60 -7.48
N PHE A 398 3.38 8.68 -6.42
CA PHE A 398 4.69 8.03 -6.35
C PHE A 398 4.55 6.51 -6.33
N LEU A 399 3.68 5.97 -5.48
CA LEU A 399 3.44 4.53 -5.39
C LEU A 399 2.89 3.96 -6.70
N GLU A 400 1.94 4.64 -7.35
CA GLU A 400 1.41 4.23 -8.65
C GLU A 400 2.50 4.14 -9.74
N ASP A 401 3.52 5.01 -9.66
CA ASP A 401 4.61 5.00 -10.62
C ASP A 401 5.64 3.90 -10.36
N LEU A 402 5.61 3.28 -9.18
CA LEU A 402 6.37 2.08 -8.86
C LEU A 402 5.59 0.79 -9.15
N THR A 403 4.30 0.75 -8.82
CA THR A 403 3.45 -0.46 -8.87
C THR A 403 2.70 -0.65 -10.20
N GLY A 404 3.22 -0.11 -11.30
CA GLY A 404 2.70 -0.35 -12.64
C GLY A 404 2.66 -1.85 -12.97
N ARG A 405 1.52 -2.38 -13.44
CA ARG A 405 1.41 -3.81 -13.82
C ARG A 405 2.38 -4.18 -14.94
N ASP A 406 2.43 -3.34 -15.96
CA ASP A 406 3.40 -3.42 -17.05
C ASP A 406 4.71 -2.72 -16.61
N PRO A 407 5.88 -3.40 -16.72
CA PRO A 407 7.16 -2.81 -16.36
C PRO A 407 7.48 -1.52 -17.12
N ASP A 408 7.05 -1.35 -18.39
CA ASP A 408 7.29 -0.12 -19.16
C ASP A 408 6.51 1.09 -18.62
N ASN A 409 5.49 0.84 -17.80
CA ASN A 409 4.66 1.87 -17.19
C ASN A 409 5.15 2.30 -15.79
N ARG A 410 6.36 1.89 -15.40
CA ARG A 410 7.01 2.27 -14.14
C ARG A 410 8.02 3.40 -14.37
N LEU A 411 8.13 4.31 -13.39
CA LEU A 411 8.98 5.52 -13.43
C LEU A 411 8.71 6.41 -14.65
N VAL A 412 7.46 6.50 -15.10
CA VAL A 412 7.11 7.36 -16.24
C VAL A 412 7.02 8.82 -15.79
N ILE A 413 6.67 9.05 -14.52
CA ILE A 413 6.54 10.37 -13.90
C ILE A 413 7.83 10.72 -13.13
N PHE A 414 8.28 9.85 -12.23
CA PHE A 414 9.46 10.05 -11.38
C PHE A 414 10.69 9.44 -12.04
N ARG A 415 11.08 10.00 -13.19
CA ARG A 415 12.24 9.54 -13.97
C ARG A 415 13.56 9.92 -13.26
N PRO A 416 14.40 8.95 -12.89
CA PRO A 416 15.75 9.24 -12.43
C PRO A 416 16.61 9.82 -13.56
N GLU A 417 17.53 10.71 -13.21
CA GLU A 417 18.55 11.23 -14.10
C GLU A 417 19.68 10.20 -14.24
N GLY A 418 19.87 9.70 -15.45
CA GLY A 418 20.92 8.73 -15.76
C GLY A 418 20.63 7.29 -15.31
N PRO A 419 21.53 6.34 -15.66
CA PRO A 419 21.31 4.91 -15.44
C PRO A 419 21.77 4.41 -14.05
N ARG A 420 22.41 5.24 -13.23
CA ARG A 420 22.96 4.85 -11.91
C ARG A 420 22.42 5.73 -10.79
N GLY A 421 22.39 5.18 -9.58
CA GLY A 421 21.93 5.87 -8.39
C GLY A 421 20.42 6.13 -8.42
N ARG A 422 19.66 5.28 -9.12
CA ARG A 422 18.22 5.43 -9.27
C ARG A 422 17.52 5.39 -7.92
N TYR A 423 17.91 4.46 -7.05
CA TYR A 423 17.24 4.25 -5.78
C TYR A 423 17.52 5.37 -4.79
N ARG A 424 18.71 5.99 -4.85
CA ARG A 424 19.03 7.21 -4.10
C ARG A 424 18.17 8.39 -4.53
N GLN A 425 17.94 8.54 -5.83
CA GLN A 425 17.03 9.59 -6.34
C GLN A 425 15.58 9.32 -5.96
N LEU A 426 15.13 8.06 -6.00
CA LEU A 426 13.79 7.68 -5.55
C LEU A 426 13.59 7.88 -4.04
N LEU A 427 14.61 7.61 -3.23
CA LEU A 427 14.61 7.93 -1.80
C LEU A 427 14.42 9.43 -1.59
N HIS A 428 15.15 10.26 -2.33
CA HIS A 428 15.01 11.71 -2.25
C HIS A 428 13.56 12.15 -2.56
N PHE A 429 12.95 11.60 -3.63
CA PHE A 429 11.55 11.90 -3.94
C PHE A 429 10.60 11.44 -2.82
N LEU A 430 10.79 10.24 -2.25
CA LEU A 430 9.98 9.77 -1.14
C LEU A 430 10.09 10.69 0.09
N GLU A 431 11.31 11.11 0.45
CA GLU A 431 11.55 12.02 1.58
C GLU A 431 10.89 13.38 1.38
N GLU A 432 10.99 13.95 0.17
CA GLU A 432 10.29 15.20 -0.18
C GLU A 432 8.78 15.07 0.04
N GLU A 433 8.21 13.92 -0.32
CA GLU A 433 6.79 13.65 -0.13
C GLU A 433 6.40 13.45 1.33
N LEU A 434 7.18 12.70 2.10
CA LEU A 434 6.91 12.45 3.51
C LEU A 434 7.02 13.73 4.33
N GLN A 435 8.01 14.59 4.05
CA GLN A 435 8.14 15.91 4.69
C GLN A 435 6.89 16.78 4.46
N ALA A 436 6.32 16.75 3.24
CA ALA A 436 5.10 17.50 2.93
C ALA A 436 3.89 16.96 3.71
N VAL A 437 3.81 15.65 3.94
CA VAL A 437 2.77 15.01 4.75
C VAL A 437 2.93 15.35 6.23
N GLU A 438 4.13 15.23 6.77
CA GLU A 438 4.42 15.52 8.19
C GLU A 438 4.11 16.98 8.54
N ALA A 439 4.52 17.92 7.68
CA ALA A 439 4.18 19.34 7.82
C ALA A 439 2.65 19.58 7.80
N ALA A 440 1.89 18.78 7.03
CA ALA A 440 0.44 18.83 7.02
C ALA A 440 -0.19 18.22 8.28
N ARG A 441 0.42 17.18 8.88
CA ARG A 441 -0.05 16.49 10.09
C ARG A 441 0.23 17.26 11.39
N ALA A 442 1.40 17.88 11.51
CA ALA A 442 1.88 18.55 12.74
C ALA A 442 0.96 19.67 13.28
N GLN A 443 -0.01 20.12 12.48
CA GLN A 443 -0.94 21.20 12.82
C GLN A 443 -2.40 20.75 12.92
N ARG A 444 -2.70 19.44 12.83
CA ARG A 444 -4.04 18.92 13.16
C ARG A 444 -4.21 18.94 14.69
N PRO A 445 -5.28 19.52 15.24
CA PRO A 445 -5.50 19.51 16.68
C PRO A 445 -5.63 18.06 17.18
N ALA A 446 -4.80 17.69 18.16
CA ALA A 446 -4.86 16.42 18.85
C ALA A 446 -6.07 16.39 19.79
N THR A 447 -7.27 16.25 19.23
CA THR A 447 -8.49 16.01 20.01
C THR A 447 -8.85 14.54 19.94
N ASP A 448 -8.66 13.81 21.05
CA ASP A 448 -9.05 12.39 21.20
C ASP A 448 -10.55 12.16 21.04
N LYS A 449 -11.38 13.21 21.18
CA LYS A 449 -12.84 13.13 21.06
C LYS A 449 -13.29 13.50 19.65
N ARG A 450 -13.39 12.50 18.77
CA ARG A 450 -13.84 12.62 17.36
C ARG A 450 -15.11 13.45 17.17
N TRP A 451 -16.12 13.30 18.03
CA TRP A 451 -17.39 14.03 17.87
C TRP A 451 -17.25 15.54 18.14
N LEU A 452 -16.37 15.93 19.08
CA LEU A 452 -16.06 17.35 19.33
C LEU A 452 -15.28 17.95 18.16
N ALA A 453 -14.35 17.20 17.58
CA ALA A 453 -13.63 17.63 16.39
C ALA A 453 -14.58 17.87 15.20
N THR A 454 -15.54 16.97 14.97
CA THR A 454 -16.58 17.15 13.93
C THR A 454 -17.43 18.40 14.17
N LEU A 455 -17.84 18.66 15.42
CA LEU A 455 -18.62 19.87 15.75
C LEU A 455 -17.80 21.16 15.59
N LEU A 456 -16.52 21.14 15.97
CA LEU A 456 -15.62 22.29 15.79
C LEU A 456 -15.33 22.54 14.31
N ASP A 457 -15.16 21.50 13.50
CA ASP A 457 -14.96 21.61 12.05
C ASP A 457 -16.16 22.28 11.36
N LEU A 458 -17.38 21.92 11.78
CA LEU A 458 -18.61 22.57 11.29
C LEU A 458 -18.69 24.07 11.62
N ARG A 459 -17.96 24.58 12.63
CA ARG A 459 -17.88 26.01 12.95
C ARG A 459 -16.91 26.78 12.05
N THR A 460 -16.12 26.09 11.22
CA THR A 460 -15.14 26.71 10.33
C THR A 460 -15.55 26.52 8.86
N PRO A 461 -16.24 27.49 8.23
CA PRO A 461 -16.74 27.34 6.86
C PRO A 461 -15.64 27.03 5.83
N LEU A 462 -14.41 27.52 6.07
CA LEU A 462 -13.25 27.31 5.20
C LEU A 462 -12.53 25.97 5.41
N ALA A 463 -12.85 25.20 6.45
CA ALA A 463 -12.23 23.90 6.76
C ALA A 463 -10.68 23.92 6.83
N ASP A 464 -10.07 25.07 7.15
CA ASP A 464 -8.62 25.33 7.04
C ASP A 464 -8.00 25.02 5.66
N ALA A 465 -8.79 24.99 4.58
CA ALA A 465 -8.26 24.65 3.26
C ALA A 465 -7.21 25.66 2.74
N PRO A 466 -7.36 27.00 2.87
CA PRO A 466 -6.32 27.94 2.48
C PRO A 466 -5.04 27.78 3.30
N GLY A 467 -5.16 27.45 4.58
CA GLY A 467 -4.01 27.12 5.45
C GLY A 467 -3.29 25.87 4.96
N ARG A 468 -4.03 24.77 4.69
CA ARG A 468 -3.46 23.54 4.09
C ARG A 468 -2.72 23.82 2.78
N GLN A 469 -3.34 24.57 1.85
CA GLN A 469 -2.71 24.89 0.57
C GLN A 469 -1.47 25.78 0.74
N ARG A 470 -1.49 26.72 1.70
CA ARG A 470 -0.35 27.57 2.02
C ARG A 470 0.82 26.75 2.55
N ARG A 471 0.56 25.82 3.47
CA ARG A 471 1.59 24.95 4.05
C ARG A 471 2.23 24.05 3.00
N LEU A 472 1.41 23.41 2.15
CA LEU A 472 1.91 22.66 1.00
C LEU A 472 2.79 23.54 0.11
N TRP A 473 2.38 24.77 -0.19
CA TRP A 473 3.20 25.70 -0.95
C TRP A 473 4.51 26.07 -0.24
N GLU A 474 4.49 26.30 1.08
CA GLU A 474 5.70 26.62 1.86
C GLU A 474 6.71 25.47 1.82
N VAL A 475 6.26 24.22 1.99
CA VAL A 475 7.11 23.04 1.85
C VAL A 475 7.67 22.91 0.43
N ARG A 476 6.82 23.03 -0.60
CA ARG A 476 7.27 22.97 -2.01
C ARG A 476 8.18 24.13 -2.40
N ARG A 477 8.06 25.27 -1.72
CA ARG A 477 8.97 26.40 -1.90
C ARG A 477 10.34 26.08 -1.31
N ALA A 478 10.39 25.46 -0.13
CA ALA A 478 11.64 25.00 0.47
C ALA A 478 12.34 23.94 -0.41
N GLN A 479 11.57 23.07 -1.06
CA GLN A 479 12.06 22.04 -2.00
C GLN A 479 12.36 22.59 -3.41
N SER A 480 12.15 23.89 -3.68
CA SER A 480 12.24 24.48 -5.03
C SER A 480 11.30 23.89 -6.10
N LEU A 481 10.34 23.05 -5.71
CA LEU A 481 9.36 22.39 -6.60
C LEU A 481 8.13 23.26 -6.91
N TYR A 482 7.90 24.35 -6.17
CA TYR A 482 6.69 25.19 -6.31
C TYR A 482 6.54 25.87 -7.68
N ALA A 483 7.64 26.04 -8.42
CA ALA A 483 7.65 26.64 -9.75
C ALA A 483 7.33 25.63 -10.86
N ASP A 484 7.63 24.35 -10.63
CA ASP A 484 7.37 23.26 -11.56
C ASP A 484 5.88 22.85 -11.45
N PRO A 485 5.06 23.08 -12.50
CA PRO A 485 3.65 22.72 -12.47
C PRO A 485 3.41 21.21 -12.38
N GLU A 486 4.29 20.39 -12.94
CA GLU A 486 4.13 18.94 -13.04
C GLU A 486 4.63 18.25 -11.76
N ARG A 487 5.82 18.61 -11.25
CA ARG A 487 6.32 18.06 -9.98
C ARG A 487 5.60 18.64 -8.77
N GLY A 488 5.29 19.93 -8.78
CA GLY A 488 4.59 20.61 -7.69
C GLY A 488 3.06 20.46 -7.71
N MET A 489 2.49 19.62 -8.60
CA MET A 489 1.03 19.40 -8.74
C MET A 489 0.21 20.70 -8.79
N HIS A 490 0.73 21.70 -9.51
CA HIS A 490 0.12 23.03 -9.62
C HIS A 490 -0.19 23.71 -8.27
N VAL A 491 0.62 23.50 -7.22
CA VAL A 491 0.37 24.03 -5.87
C VAL A 491 0.10 25.55 -5.82
N ARG A 492 0.80 26.35 -6.65
CA ARG A 492 0.55 27.81 -6.76
C ARG A 492 -0.86 28.13 -7.26
N TRP A 493 -1.34 27.37 -8.25
CA TRP A 493 -2.66 27.53 -8.84
C TRP A 493 -3.75 27.16 -7.82
N LEU A 494 -3.58 26.04 -7.12
CA LEU A 494 -4.51 25.59 -6.08
C LEU A 494 -4.58 26.58 -4.92
N LEU A 495 -3.43 27.08 -4.44
CA LEU A 495 -3.36 28.11 -3.40
C LEU A 495 -4.03 29.41 -3.83
N ALA A 496 -3.78 29.88 -5.05
CA ALA A 496 -4.37 31.11 -5.57
C ALA A 496 -5.91 31.03 -5.54
N TRP A 497 -6.49 29.97 -6.09
CA TRP A 497 -7.94 29.83 -6.13
C TRP A 497 -8.59 29.51 -4.77
N SER A 498 -7.88 28.81 -3.88
CA SER A 498 -8.33 28.65 -2.49
C SER A 498 -8.40 30.00 -1.77
N ARG A 499 -7.43 30.89 -1.99
CA ARG A 499 -7.46 32.28 -1.48
C ARG A 499 -8.55 33.12 -2.13
N VAL A 500 -8.74 33.03 -3.45
CA VAL A 500 -9.82 33.75 -4.16
C VAL A 500 -11.18 33.38 -3.58
N SER A 501 -11.45 32.08 -3.40
CA SER A 501 -12.70 31.62 -2.77
C SER A 501 -12.86 32.13 -1.34
N ALA A 502 -11.80 32.05 -0.52
CA ALA A 502 -11.84 32.53 0.85
C ALA A 502 -12.11 34.04 0.94
N TYR A 503 -11.42 34.84 0.10
CA TYR A 503 -11.61 36.28 0.03
C TYR A 503 -13.02 36.64 -0.42
N ALA A 504 -13.51 36.02 -1.52
CA ALA A 504 -14.86 36.23 -2.01
C ALA A 504 -15.91 35.90 -0.94
N TRP A 505 -15.70 34.83 -0.17
CA TRP A 505 -16.57 34.48 0.96
C TRP A 505 -16.51 35.50 2.09
N TYR A 506 -15.32 35.92 2.55
CA TYR A 506 -15.19 36.91 3.62
C TYR A 506 -15.85 38.23 3.25
N VAL A 507 -15.62 38.72 2.02
CA VAL A 507 -16.24 39.96 1.53
C VAL A 507 -17.76 39.81 1.48
N ALA A 508 -18.28 38.73 0.89
CA ALA A 508 -19.71 38.52 0.77
C ALA A 508 -20.40 38.30 2.12
N ALA A 509 -19.78 37.56 3.03
CA ALA A 509 -20.29 37.30 4.38
C ALA A 509 -20.26 38.57 5.24
N PHE A 510 -19.18 39.36 5.14
CA PHE A 510 -19.09 40.66 5.80
C PHE A 510 -20.22 41.58 5.34
N LEU A 511 -20.38 41.77 4.03
CA LEU A 511 -21.46 42.60 3.48
C LEU A 511 -22.83 42.07 3.91
N ALA A 512 -23.12 40.78 3.72
CA ALA A 512 -24.39 40.19 4.10
C ALA A 512 -24.71 40.36 5.61
N MET A 513 -23.71 40.21 6.48
CA MET A 513 -23.88 40.36 7.92
C MET A 513 -24.06 41.82 8.33
N THR A 514 -23.28 42.74 7.76
CA THR A 514 -23.43 44.19 7.98
C THR A 514 -24.85 44.64 7.64
N TRP A 515 -25.40 44.17 6.52
CA TRP A 515 -26.76 44.54 6.10
C TRP A 515 -27.84 43.87 6.92
N TRP A 516 -27.59 42.66 7.43
CA TRP A 516 -28.50 42.04 8.39
C TRP A 516 -28.54 42.79 9.72
N LEU A 517 -27.40 43.31 10.20
CA LEU A 517 -27.36 44.18 11.39
C LEU A 517 -28.12 45.49 11.13
N ARG A 518 -27.99 46.08 9.94
CA ARG A 518 -28.76 47.27 9.55
C ARG A 518 -30.28 47.00 9.48
N ASP A 519 -30.71 45.80 9.06
CA ASP A 519 -32.13 45.40 9.11
C ASP A 519 -32.69 45.37 10.56
N LEU A 520 -31.81 45.24 11.56
CA LEU A 520 -32.14 45.31 12.99
C LEU A 520 -31.98 46.72 13.59
N ASP A 521 -31.83 47.75 12.75
CA ASP A 521 -31.64 49.15 13.16
C ASP A 521 -30.37 49.36 14.01
N TRP A 522 -29.32 48.56 13.76
CA TRP A 522 -28.04 48.67 14.47
C TRP A 522 -27.18 49.82 13.94
N ASN A 523 -26.82 50.76 14.82
CA ASN A 523 -25.93 51.88 14.51
C ASN A 523 -24.49 51.63 14.99
N TRP A 524 -23.50 51.86 14.12
CA TRP A 524 -22.07 51.53 14.34
C TRP A 524 -21.32 52.51 15.25
N GLY A 525 -22.00 53.13 16.22
CA GLY A 525 -21.53 54.29 17.00
C GLY A 525 -20.28 54.04 17.85
N ASN A 526 -19.09 54.16 17.24
CA ASN A 526 -17.80 54.05 17.92
C ASN A 526 -16.88 55.19 17.43
N HIS A 527 -15.98 55.73 18.26
CA HIS A 527 -15.25 56.98 17.94
C HIS A 527 -14.49 56.99 16.58
N LEU A 528 -14.12 55.81 16.07
CA LEU A 528 -13.47 55.62 14.77
C LEU A 528 -14.43 55.81 13.58
N THR A 529 -15.71 55.42 13.71
CA THR A 529 -16.73 55.65 12.67
C THR A 529 -17.08 57.12 12.58
N THR A 530 -17.18 57.81 13.71
CA THR A 530 -17.38 59.27 13.78
C THR A 530 -16.23 60.06 13.16
N ALA A 531 -14.98 59.58 13.28
CA ALA A 531 -13.82 60.19 12.64
C ALA A 531 -13.83 60.02 11.11
N LEU A 532 -14.20 58.84 10.61
CA LEU A 532 -14.37 58.56 9.17
C LEU A 532 -15.55 59.35 8.57
N GLN A 533 -16.66 59.47 9.31
CA GLN A 533 -17.85 60.25 8.92
C GLN A 533 -17.52 61.74 8.75
N ARG A 534 -16.78 62.33 9.70
CA ARG A 534 -16.31 63.73 9.60
C ARG A 534 -15.32 63.96 8.45
N ALA A 535 -14.49 62.97 8.12
CA ALA A 535 -13.53 63.08 7.02
C ALA A 535 -14.19 62.94 5.63
N ALA A 536 -15.32 62.23 5.54
CA ALA A 536 -16.05 61.99 4.30
C ALA A 536 -17.26 62.93 4.06
N GLY A 537 -17.65 63.74 5.06
CA GLY A 537 -18.78 64.67 4.95
C GLY A 537 -20.16 64.01 5.00
N SER A 538 -20.26 62.78 5.54
CA SER A 538 -21.51 62.02 5.64
C SER A 538 -22.26 62.31 6.94
N SER A 539 -23.58 62.07 6.96
CA SER A 539 -24.43 62.22 8.16
C SER A 539 -24.06 61.21 9.27
N ASP A 540 -24.47 61.49 10.51
CA ASP A 540 -24.09 60.71 11.72
C ASP A 540 -24.53 59.22 11.67
N ASP A 541 -25.44 58.84 10.77
CA ASP A 541 -26.02 57.48 10.65
C ASP A 541 -25.37 56.60 9.55
N GLU A 542 -24.55 57.18 8.68
CA GLU A 542 -24.00 56.50 7.49
C GLU A 542 -22.52 56.12 7.65
N LEU A 543 -22.15 54.92 7.21
CA LEU A 543 -20.75 54.52 7.00
C LEU A 543 -20.37 54.87 5.54
N PRO A 544 -19.57 55.92 5.29
CA PRO A 544 -19.44 56.59 3.99
C PRO A 544 -18.89 55.75 2.82
N VAL A 545 -18.44 54.52 3.08
CA VAL A 545 -17.93 53.59 2.05
C VAL A 545 -18.79 52.34 1.92
N LEU A 546 -19.49 51.92 2.97
CA LEU A 546 -20.30 50.69 2.97
C LEU A 546 -21.73 50.97 2.52
N ASP A 547 -22.31 52.09 2.96
CA ASP A 547 -23.70 52.39 2.64
C ASP A 547 -23.89 52.83 1.18
N GLY A 548 -22.85 53.41 0.56
CA GLY A 548 -22.82 53.76 -0.87
C GLY A 548 -22.59 52.58 -1.84
N VAL A 549 -22.39 51.35 -1.35
CA VAL A 549 -22.27 50.14 -2.21
C VAL A 549 -23.65 49.57 -2.56
N ARG A 550 -24.70 50.01 -1.86
CA ARG A 550 -26.09 49.57 -2.02
C ARG A 550 -26.83 50.51 -2.98
N ALA A 551 -27.89 50.00 -3.62
CA ALA A 551 -28.82 50.85 -4.34
C ALA A 551 -29.61 51.75 -3.38
N ASP A 552 -29.79 53.02 -3.76
CA ASP A 552 -30.42 54.05 -2.93
C ASP A 552 -31.87 53.70 -2.54
N ASP A 553 -32.58 53.00 -3.43
CA ASP A 553 -33.98 52.58 -3.30
C ASP A 553 -34.17 51.25 -2.55
N TYR A 554 -33.09 50.60 -2.10
CA TYR A 554 -33.21 49.34 -1.37
C TYR A 554 -33.88 49.58 0.01
N PRO A 555 -34.87 48.77 0.42
CA PRO A 555 -35.61 49.00 1.66
C PRO A 555 -34.84 48.54 2.91
N ILE A 556 -34.33 49.48 3.72
CA ILE A 556 -33.72 49.26 5.04
C ILE A 556 -34.09 50.45 5.96
N PRO A 557 -34.45 50.22 7.23
CA PRO A 557 -34.61 48.91 7.88
C PRO A 557 -35.91 48.19 7.46
N ASP A 558 -35.82 46.95 6.98
CA ASP A 558 -36.99 46.08 6.71
C ASP A 558 -36.66 44.62 6.99
N LEU A 559 -36.65 44.26 8.28
CA LEU A 559 -36.35 42.90 8.72
C LEU A 559 -37.27 41.86 8.09
N ARG A 560 -38.58 42.12 8.01
CA ARG A 560 -39.54 41.11 7.53
C ARG A 560 -39.39 40.87 6.04
N GLY A 561 -39.32 41.94 5.24
CA GLY A 561 -39.17 41.81 3.79
C GLY A 561 -37.80 41.24 3.37
N ASN A 562 -36.74 41.52 4.14
CA ASN A 562 -35.40 41.06 3.81
C ASN A 562 -35.05 39.68 4.41
N LEU A 563 -35.81 39.18 5.40
CA LEU A 563 -35.53 37.90 6.07
C LEU A 563 -35.35 36.71 5.10
N PRO A 564 -36.19 36.49 4.07
CA PRO A 564 -36.01 35.39 3.12
C PRO A 564 -34.64 35.41 2.43
N ILE A 565 -34.21 36.56 1.91
CA ILE A 565 -32.92 36.69 1.23
C ILE A 565 -31.74 36.56 2.21
N ARG A 566 -31.84 37.08 3.45
CA ARG A 566 -30.76 36.92 4.44
C ARG A 566 -30.54 35.45 4.80
N MET A 567 -31.63 34.71 5.06
CA MET A 567 -31.55 33.28 5.37
C MET A 567 -30.98 32.46 4.21
N VAL A 568 -31.56 32.63 3.02
CA VAL A 568 -31.13 31.88 1.82
C VAL A 568 -29.71 32.26 1.43
N GLY A 569 -29.38 33.55 1.40
CA GLY A 569 -28.06 34.06 1.04
C GLY A 569 -26.95 33.55 1.95
N LEU A 570 -27.13 33.62 3.28
CA LEU A 570 -26.15 33.09 4.23
C LEU A 570 -25.99 31.57 4.09
N SER A 571 -27.08 30.84 3.87
CA SER A 571 -27.02 29.40 3.66
C SER A 571 -26.20 29.02 2.43
N PHE A 572 -26.31 29.78 1.33
CA PHE A 572 -25.52 29.59 0.11
C PHE A 572 -24.05 29.98 0.30
N LEU A 573 -23.76 31.07 1.02
CA LEU A 573 -22.37 31.45 1.33
C LEU A 573 -21.67 30.35 2.13
N LEU A 574 -22.33 29.81 3.16
CA LEU A 574 -21.79 28.73 3.98
C LEU A 574 -21.64 27.42 3.19
N ALA A 575 -22.71 26.95 2.55
CA ALA A 575 -22.69 25.69 1.80
C ALA A 575 -21.72 25.76 0.61
N GLY A 576 -21.71 26.88 -0.11
CA GLY A 576 -20.90 27.07 -1.30
C GLY A 576 -19.40 27.14 -1.01
N VAL A 577 -18.98 27.91 0.01
CA VAL A 577 -17.55 27.97 0.36
C VAL A 577 -17.06 26.62 0.88
N ARG A 578 -17.89 25.92 1.66
CA ARG A 578 -17.56 24.61 2.21
C ARG A 578 -17.44 23.56 1.10
N PHE A 579 -18.36 23.55 0.14
CA PHE A 579 -18.28 22.72 -1.06
C PHE A 579 -16.96 22.96 -1.82
N TYR A 580 -16.62 24.22 -2.10
CA TYR A 580 -15.40 24.53 -2.84
C TYR A 580 -14.16 24.12 -2.05
N GLN A 581 -13.99 24.63 -0.83
CA GLN A 581 -12.79 24.48 -0.02
C GLN A 581 -12.53 23.04 0.42
N ASN A 582 -13.58 22.30 0.77
CA ASN A 582 -13.43 20.95 1.32
C ASN A 582 -13.41 19.86 0.22
N THR A 583 -14.12 20.05 -0.88
CA THR A 583 -14.28 19.02 -1.91
C THR A 583 -13.32 19.20 -3.09
N ILE A 584 -13.18 20.41 -3.64
CA ILE A 584 -12.53 20.62 -4.95
C ILE A 584 -11.35 21.60 -4.97
N ALA A 585 -11.12 22.38 -3.91
CA ALA A 585 -10.06 23.40 -3.88
C ALA A 585 -8.65 22.81 -4.03
N GLY A 586 -8.42 21.58 -3.51
CA GLY A 586 -7.13 20.89 -3.60
C GLY A 586 -6.97 19.97 -4.82
N ILE A 587 -7.93 19.94 -5.74
CA ILE A 587 -7.93 19.05 -6.91
C ILE A 587 -7.74 19.89 -8.16
N THR A 588 -6.98 19.40 -9.13
CA THR A 588 -6.91 20.01 -10.46
C THR A 588 -6.88 18.95 -11.55
N THR A 589 -7.64 19.19 -12.62
CA THR A 589 -7.62 18.32 -13.81
C THR A 589 -6.54 18.73 -14.81
N ARG A 590 -5.79 19.82 -14.52
CA ARG A 590 -4.72 20.34 -15.38
C ARG A 590 -3.59 19.34 -15.60
N THR A 591 -3.41 18.38 -14.69
CA THR A 591 -2.47 17.26 -14.82
C THR A 591 -2.72 16.43 -16.08
N THR A 592 -3.97 16.37 -16.54
CA THR A 592 -4.38 15.70 -17.81
C THR A 592 -3.62 16.23 -19.02
N GLY A 593 -3.25 17.52 -19.03
CA GLY A 593 -2.63 18.17 -20.17
C GLY A 593 -3.50 18.23 -21.44
N ARG A 594 -2.86 18.59 -22.56
CA ARG A 594 -3.48 18.69 -23.90
C ARG A 594 -3.17 17.42 -24.71
N GLY A 595 -3.97 17.16 -25.75
CA GLY A 595 -3.72 16.10 -26.73
C GLY A 595 -4.47 14.78 -26.52
N LEU A 596 -5.35 14.67 -25.51
CA LEU A 596 -6.14 13.44 -25.25
C LEU A 596 -7.60 13.53 -25.73
N GLY A 597 -7.85 14.35 -26.76
CA GLY A 597 -9.16 14.52 -27.38
C GLY A 597 -10.28 14.84 -26.37
N ARG A 598 -11.29 13.98 -26.31
CA ARG A 598 -12.46 14.14 -25.42
C ARG A 598 -12.08 14.27 -23.94
N LEU A 599 -11.03 13.58 -23.48
CA LEU A 599 -10.60 13.64 -22.08
C LEU A 599 -10.01 15.01 -21.74
N SER A 600 -9.17 15.58 -22.59
CA SER A 600 -8.64 16.95 -22.40
C SER A 600 -9.75 18.02 -22.44
N LEU A 601 -10.78 17.84 -23.28
CA LEU A 601 -11.95 18.73 -23.32
C LEU A 601 -12.73 18.68 -22.00
N LEU A 602 -13.08 17.47 -21.54
CA LEU A 602 -13.80 17.29 -20.28
C LEU A 602 -12.98 17.77 -19.08
N ALA A 603 -11.65 17.56 -19.08
CA ALA A 603 -10.75 18.09 -18.07
C ALA A 603 -10.81 19.62 -18.02
N SER A 604 -10.77 20.28 -19.18
CA SER A 604 -10.84 21.75 -19.27
C SER A 604 -12.19 22.30 -18.80
N LEU A 605 -13.30 21.64 -19.18
CA LEU A 605 -14.65 22.00 -18.72
C LEU A 605 -14.82 21.82 -17.21
N ALA A 606 -14.27 20.72 -16.66
CA ALA A 606 -14.27 20.47 -15.22
C ALA A 606 -13.42 21.51 -14.49
N GLU A 607 -12.20 21.83 -14.95
CA GLU A 607 -11.35 22.86 -14.34
C GLU A 607 -12.04 24.22 -14.35
N PHE A 608 -12.63 24.61 -15.49
CA PHE A 608 -13.37 25.86 -15.62
C PHE A 608 -14.54 25.91 -14.64
N SER A 609 -15.34 24.85 -14.55
CA SER A 609 -16.50 24.81 -13.65
C SER A 609 -16.08 24.81 -12.18
N MET A 610 -15.04 24.07 -11.81
CA MET A 610 -14.49 24.06 -10.45
C MET A 610 -14.04 25.45 -10.04
N ARG A 611 -13.19 26.12 -10.84
CA ARG A 611 -12.68 27.45 -10.50
C ARG A 611 -13.74 28.54 -10.59
N GLY A 612 -14.62 28.48 -11.58
CA GLY A 612 -15.75 29.41 -11.67
C GLY A 612 -16.61 29.37 -10.41
N PHE A 613 -16.82 28.18 -9.83
CA PHE A 613 -17.59 28.04 -8.60
C PHE A 613 -17.00 28.76 -7.39
N SER A 614 -15.70 29.10 -7.37
CA SER A 614 -15.08 29.83 -6.26
C SER A 614 -15.72 31.19 -5.98
N LEU A 615 -16.32 31.81 -7.01
CA LEU A 615 -16.94 33.13 -6.95
C LEU A 615 -18.48 33.08 -6.96
N VAL A 616 -19.07 31.98 -7.42
CA VAL A 616 -20.52 31.83 -7.60
C VAL A 616 -21.32 32.20 -6.35
N PRO A 617 -20.99 31.71 -5.12
CA PRO A 617 -21.75 32.09 -3.93
C PRO A 617 -21.76 33.60 -3.67
N ALA A 618 -20.62 34.28 -3.84
CA ALA A 618 -20.54 35.73 -3.66
C ALA A 618 -21.33 36.49 -4.73
N VAL A 619 -21.14 36.11 -6.00
CA VAL A 619 -21.80 36.77 -7.15
C VAL A 619 -23.31 36.62 -7.14
N LEU A 620 -23.85 35.54 -6.58
CA LEU A 620 -25.30 35.29 -6.55
C LEU A 620 -25.97 35.78 -5.26
N VAL A 621 -25.22 36.02 -4.19
CA VAL A 621 -25.77 36.53 -2.92
C VAL A 621 -25.69 38.05 -2.82
N LEU A 622 -24.66 38.67 -3.40
CA LEU A 622 -24.46 40.12 -3.30
C LEU A 622 -25.52 40.95 -4.05
N PRO A 623 -25.86 40.69 -5.33
CA PRO A 623 -26.88 41.47 -6.04
C PRO A 623 -28.24 41.50 -5.34
N PRO A 624 -28.82 40.37 -4.88
CA PRO A 624 -30.09 40.44 -4.16
C PRO A 624 -29.94 41.01 -2.74
N THR A 625 -28.72 41.06 -2.18
CA THR A 625 -28.45 41.70 -0.88
C THR A 625 -28.33 43.22 -0.97
N LEU A 626 -27.88 43.74 -2.12
CA LEU A 626 -27.46 45.13 -2.29
C LEU A 626 -28.32 45.95 -3.26
N VAL A 627 -28.95 45.29 -4.24
CA VAL A 627 -29.63 45.97 -5.37
C VAL A 627 -31.13 45.71 -5.36
N GLN A 628 -31.54 44.43 -5.42
CA GLN A 628 -32.95 44.09 -5.51
C GLN A 628 -33.25 42.75 -4.83
N ARG A 629 -33.92 42.81 -3.69
CA ARG A 629 -34.20 41.64 -2.84
C ARG A 629 -35.00 40.54 -3.54
N ASP A 630 -35.88 40.91 -4.46
CA ASP A 630 -36.77 39.98 -5.16
C ASP A 630 -36.06 39.08 -6.18
N TRP A 631 -34.76 39.33 -6.45
CA TRP A 631 -33.96 38.47 -7.32
C TRP A 631 -33.53 37.15 -6.66
N TRP A 632 -33.72 37.00 -5.34
CA TRP A 632 -33.27 35.81 -4.60
C TRP A 632 -33.74 34.46 -5.17
N PRO A 633 -34.97 34.28 -5.72
CA PRO A 633 -35.41 32.99 -6.26
C PRO A 633 -34.66 32.64 -7.56
N ILE A 634 -34.43 33.63 -8.43
CA ILE A 634 -33.67 33.44 -9.68
C ILE A 634 -32.21 33.16 -9.37
N CYS A 635 -31.60 33.93 -8.45
CA CYS A 635 -30.23 33.69 -7.99
C CYS A 635 -30.06 32.31 -7.36
N THR A 636 -31.07 31.82 -6.62
CA THR A 636 -31.11 30.46 -6.06
C THR A 636 -31.09 29.41 -7.16
N ALA A 637 -31.96 29.54 -8.18
CA ALA A 637 -32.01 28.62 -9.31
C ALA A 637 -30.67 28.58 -10.09
N ILE A 638 -30.09 29.75 -10.37
CA ILE A 638 -28.78 29.86 -11.03
C ILE A 638 -27.68 29.21 -10.18
N GLY A 639 -27.68 29.43 -8.87
CA GLY A 639 -26.68 28.86 -7.97
C GLY A 639 -26.70 27.33 -7.96
N ILE A 640 -27.89 26.74 -7.90
CA ILE A 640 -28.06 25.28 -7.93
C ILE A 640 -27.69 24.74 -9.32
N LEU A 641 -27.99 25.46 -10.40
CA LEU A 641 -27.54 25.11 -11.76
C LEU A 641 -26.00 25.10 -11.84
N CYS A 642 -25.32 26.09 -11.27
CA CYS A 642 -23.85 26.11 -11.22
C CYS A 642 -23.28 24.91 -10.46
N ILE A 643 -23.89 24.51 -9.32
CA ILE A 643 -23.51 23.29 -8.59
C ILE A 643 -23.70 22.05 -9.46
N PHE A 644 -24.86 21.94 -10.12
CA PHE A 644 -25.15 20.83 -11.04
C PHE A 644 -24.12 20.74 -12.17
N LEU A 645 -23.82 21.85 -12.84
CA LEU A 645 -22.85 21.91 -13.94
C LEU A 645 -21.44 21.54 -13.45
N CYS A 646 -21.02 22.02 -12.28
CA CYS A 646 -19.74 21.63 -11.67
C CYS A 646 -19.70 20.13 -11.37
N ASN A 647 -20.71 19.59 -10.70
CA ASN A 647 -20.77 18.16 -10.38
C ASN A 647 -20.81 17.30 -11.64
N PHE A 648 -21.61 17.71 -12.63
CA PHE A 648 -21.78 17.00 -13.89
C PHE A 648 -20.47 16.97 -14.68
N THR A 649 -19.80 18.12 -14.88
CA THR A 649 -18.54 18.18 -15.63
C THR A 649 -17.43 17.37 -14.94
N CYS A 650 -17.28 17.50 -13.61
CA CYS A 650 -16.35 16.68 -12.82
C CYS A 650 -16.65 15.18 -12.93
N LEU A 651 -17.91 14.78 -12.84
CA LEU A 651 -18.31 13.36 -12.93
C LEU A 651 -18.07 12.80 -14.34
N ARG A 652 -18.33 13.59 -15.38
CA ARG A 652 -18.07 13.19 -16.78
C ARG A 652 -16.58 13.06 -17.04
N PHE A 653 -15.76 14.00 -16.55
CA PHE A 653 -14.31 13.89 -16.59
C PHE A 653 -13.83 12.63 -15.86
N ALA A 654 -14.26 12.43 -14.60
CA ALA A 654 -13.78 11.32 -13.79
C ALA A 654 -14.13 9.95 -14.40
N ARG A 655 -15.36 9.78 -14.87
CA ARG A 655 -15.79 8.56 -15.58
C ARG A 655 -15.00 8.32 -16.85
N GLU A 656 -14.68 9.38 -17.60
CA GLU A 656 -13.89 9.26 -18.82
C GLU A 656 -12.43 8.88 -18.53
N ALA A 657 -11.80 9.50 -17.52
CA ALA A 657 -10.44 9.18 -17.09
C ALA A 657 -10.34 7.72 -16.63
N VAL A 658 -11.24 7.29 -15.76
CA VAL A 658 -11.36 5.90 -15.27
C VAL A 658 -11.57 4.92 -16.43
N ARG A 659 -12.45 5.25 -17.37
CA ARG A 659 -12.72 4.41 -18.55
C ARG A 659 -11.49 4.25 -19.43
N GLN A 660 -10.75 5.32 -19.70
CA GLN A 660 -9.54 5.25 -20.52
C GLN A 660 -8.40 4.51 -19.80
N ALA A 661 -8.22 4.75 -18.51
CA ALA A 661 -7.21 4.05 -17.69
C ALA A 661 -7.47 2.54 -17.66
N ARG A 662 -8.73 2.11 -17.45
CA ARG A 662 -9.12 0.69 -17.49
C ARG A 662 -8.89 0.05 -18.86
N ARG A 663 -9.22 0.76 -19.94
CA ARG A 663 -8.98 0.28 -21.32
C ARG A 663 -7.50 0.05 -21.61
N ARG A 664 -6.62 0.82 -20.96
CA ARG A 664 -5.16 0.67 -21.07
C ARG A 664 -4.57 -0.26 -20.00
N GLY A 665 -5.39 -0.89 -19.16
CA GLY A 665 -4.92 -1.80 -18.11
C GLY A 665 -4.06 -1.13 -17.02
N LEU A 666 -4.25 0.17 -16.76
CA LEU A 666 -3.46 0.89 -15.75
C LEU A 666 -3.87 0.51 -14.32
N SER A 667 -2.89 0.17 -13.46
CA SER A 667 -3.07 -0.17 -12.04
C SER A 667 -3.43 1.01 -11.13
N THR A 668 -3.60 2.22 -11.68
CA THR A 668 -4.10 3.40 -10.96
C THR A 668 -5.56 3.26 -10.54
N VAL A 669 -6.33 2.48 -11.29
CA VAL A 669 -7.78 2.38 -11.14
C VAL A 669 -8.14 0.93 -10.84
N PRO A 670 -8.85 0.66 -9.73
CA PRO A 670 -9.24 -0.70 -9.41
C PRO A 670 -10.18 -1.26 -10.49
N SER A 671 -10.10 -2.58 -10.66
CA SER A 671 -10.96 -3.37 -11.55
C SER A 671 -12.44 -3.26 -11.15
N GLY A 672 -12.69 -3.20 -9.83
CA GLY A 672 -14.00 -3.11 -9.21
C GLY A 672 -14.61 -1.70 -9.17
N ARG A 673 -15.35 -1.40 -8.11
CA ARG A 673 -16.01 -0.09 -7.92
C ARG A 673 -15.07 0.86 -7.18
N ILE A 674 -15.18 2.16 -7.47
CA ILE A 674 -14.51 3.22 -6.69
C ILE A 674 -15.58 3.85 -5.79
N ALA A 675 -15.53 3.57 -4.48
CA ALA A 675 -16.57 3.94 -3.53
C ALA A 675 -16.93 5.44 -3.59
N GLY A 676 -15.92 6.33 -3.53
CA GLY A 676 -16.15 7.77 -3.60
C GLY A 676 -16.76 8.24 -4.92
N LEU A 677 -16.53 7.53 -6.03
CA LEU A 677 -17.13 7.86 -7.33
C LEU A 677 -18.61 7.44 -7.39
N GLU A 678 -18.99 6.36 -6.72
CA GLU A 678 -20.39 5.97 -6.58
C GLU A 678 -21.16 6.98 -5.73
N VAL A 679 -20.60 7.40 -4.60
CA VAL A 679 -21.15 8.48 -3.76
C VAL A 679 -21.33 9.75 -4.59
N PHE A 680 -20.30 10.15 -5.34
CA PHE A 680 -20.35 11.35 -6.18
C PHE A 680 -21.37 11.24 -7.32
N SER A 681 -21.57 10.03 -7.86
CA SER A 681 -22.52 9.81 -8.96
C SER A 681 -23.96 10.15 -8.60
N ASN A 682 -24.32 10.05 -7.31
CA ASN A 682 -25.63 10.44 -6.80
C ASN A 682 -25.79 11.95 -6.65
N TRP A 683 -24.70 12.72 -6.59
CA TRP A 683 -24.77 14.16 -6.36
C TRP A 683 -25.33 14.93 -7.55
N ALA A 684 -24.95 14.56 -8.78
CA ALA A 684 -25.44 15.23 -9.98
C ALA A 684 -26.97 15.09 -10.14
N PRO A 685 -27.58 13.88 -10.05
CA PRO A 685 -29.04 13.73 -10.04
C PRO A 685 -29.73 14.51 -8.91
N THR A 686 -29.21 14.47 -7.67
CA THR A 686 -29.81 15.26 -6.57
C THR A 686 -29.78 16.75 -6.88
N SER A 687 -28.65 17.28 -7.37
CA SER A 687 -28.55 18.71 -7.74
C SER A 687 -29.42 19.07 -8.94
N GLY A 688 -29.61 18.16 -9.90
CA GLY A 688 -30.48 18.37 -11.06
C GLY A 688 -31.96 18.41 -10.66
N PHE A 689 -32.42 17.47 -9.83
CA PHE A 689 -33.77 17.50 -9.27
C PHE A 689 -34.00 18.79 -8.47
N TYR A 690 -33.05 19.15 -7.60
CA TYR A 690 -33.15 20.37 -6.81
C TYR A 690 -33.18 21.62 -7.71
N CYS A 691 -32.39 21.65 -8.79
CA CYS A 691 -32.39 22.73 -9.77
C CYS A 691 -33.77 22.91 -10.41
N ILE A 692 -34.41 21.81 -10.84
CA ILE A 692 -35.74 21.83 -11.44
C ILE A 692 -36.76 22.35 -10.42
N SER A 693 -36.78 21.78 -9.21
CA SER A 693 -37.72 22.20 -8.16
C SER A 693 -37.56 23.68 -7.81
N ALA A 694 -36.32 24.15 -7.60
CA ALA A 694 -36.06 25.55 -7.27
C ALA A 694 -36.39 26.51 -8.42
N SER A 695 -36.16 26.11 -9.67
CA SER A 695 -36.50 26.92 -10.85
C SER A 695 -38.02 27.04 -11.01
N THR A 696 -38.75 25.93 -10.86
CA THR A 696 -40.22 25.93 -10.91
C THR A 696 -40.80 26.80 -9.80
N ILE A 697 -40.40 26.57 -8.56
CA ILE A 697 -40.90 27.34 -7.40
C ILE A 697 -40.54 28.82 -7.54
N GLY A 698 -39.29 29.14 -7.90
CA GLY A 698 -38.87 30.52 -8.08
C GLY A 698 -39.66 31.25 -9.17
N THR A 699 -39.98 30.56 -10.27
CA THR A 699 -40.86 31.10 -11.33
C THR A 699 -42.28 31.33 -10.84
N LEU A 700 -42.84 30.39 -10.07
CA LEU A 700 -44.19 30.51 -9.50
C LEU A 700 -44.30 31.67 -8.50
N ILE A 701 -43.26 31.91 -7.70
CA ILE A 701 -43.16 33.09 -6.83
C ILE A 701 -43.16 34.37 -7.67
N TYR A 702 -42.38 34.40 -8.75
CA TYR A 702 -42.25 35.59 -9.61
C TYR A 702 -43.54 35.96 -10.35
N VAL A 703 -44.31 34.95 -10.77
CA VAL A 703 -45.61 35.15 -11.45
C VAL A 703 -46.75 35.38 -10.44
N GLY A 704 -46.47 35.32 -9.13
CA GLY A 704 -47.46 35.55 -8.07
C GLY A 704 -48.46 34.41 -7.86
N LEU A 705 -48.18 33.22 -8.41
CA LEU A 705 -49.03 32.03 -8.25
C LEU A 705 -48.86 31.35 -6.89
N VAL A 706 -47.78 31.68 -6.18
CA VAL A 706 -47.44 31.13 -4.86
C VAL A 706 -47.02 32.27 -3.94
N GLN A 707 -47.60 32.32 -2.73
CA GLN A 707 -47.41 33.45 -1.80
C GLN A 707 -46.66 33.11 -0.51
N ASP A 708 -46.44 31.82 -0.22
CA ASP A 708 -45.78 31.37 1.02
C ASP A 708 -44.24 31.48 0.98
N VAL A 709 -43.71 32.66 0.63
CA VAL A 709 -42.28 32.95 0.41
C VAL A 709 -41.40 32.46 1.56
N TYR A 710 -41.85 32.62 2.81
CA TYR A 710 -41.10 32.19 4.00
C TYR A 710 -40.93 30.68 4.10
N VAL A 711 -41.94 29.90 3.69
CA VAL A 711 -41.88 28.42 3.72
C VAL A 711 -40.80 27.94 2.74
N TYR A 712 -40.76 28.52 1.54
CA TYR A 712 -39.76 28.18 0.53
C TYR A 712 -38.35 28.63 0.94
N ALA A 713 -38.22 29.84 1.49
CA ALA A 713 -36.94 30.33 1.99
C ALA A 713 -36.40 29.46 3.14
N ALA A 714 -37.26 29.04 4.07
CA ALA A 714 -36.91 28.13 5.15
C ALA A 714 -36.51 26.73 4.61
N ALA A 715 -37.25 26.19 3.64
CA ALA A 715 -36.93 24.91 3.02
C ALA A 715 -35.58 24.93 2.29
N VAL A 716 -35.31 25.97 1.47
CA VAL A 716 -34.02 26.17 0.79
C VAL A 716 -32.88 26.28 1.80
N THR A 717 -33.07 27.08 2.86
CA THR A 717 -32.09 27.24 3.94
C THR A 717 -31.79 25.91 4.63
N ALA A 718 -32.82 25.14 4.98
CA ALA A 718 -32.67 23.84 5.62
C ALA A 718 -31.93 22.83 4.72
N ILE A 719 -32.27 22.77 3.42
CA ILE A 719 -31.58 21.93 2.46
C ILE A 719 -30.10 22.33 2.35
N ASN A 720 -29.79 23.61 2.22
CA ASN A 720 -28.40 24.09 2.09
C ASN A 720 -27.57 23.79 3.33
N ILE A 721 -28.11 23.99 4.54
CA ILE A 721 -27.37 23.75 5.77
C ILE A 721 -27.29 22.25 6.10
N VAL A 722 -28.41 21.54 6.14
CA VAL A 722 -28.43 20.14 6.58
C VAL A 722 -27.86 19.23 5.50
N LEU A 723 -28.41 19.26 4.28
CA LEU A 723 -28.01 18.33 3.24
C LEU A 723 -26.65 18.71 2.64
N PHE A 724 -26.45 19.97 2.27
CA PHE A 724 -25.22 20.35 1.56
C PHE A 724 -24.06 20.67 2.50
N TYR A 725 -24.24 21.53 3.51
CA TYR A 725 -23.14 21.92 4.40
C TYR A 725 -22.72 20.80 5.37
N VAL A 726 -23.69 20.18 6.09
CA VAL A 726 -23.40 19.17 7.12
C VAL A 726 -23.19 17.78 6.52
N ILE A 727 -24.08 17.29 5.64
CA ILE A 727 -24.04 15.89 5.18
C ILE A 727 -23.08 15.70 3.99
N LYS A 728 -23.20 16.51 2.93
CA LYS A 728 -22.44 16.29 1.68
C LYS A 728 -21.05 16.90 1.70
N CYS A 729 -20.93 18.17 2.10
CA CYS A 729 -19.68 18.94 1.99
C CYS A 729 -18.81 18.89 3.26
N SER A 730 -19.19 18.11 4.26
CA SER A 730 -18.44 17.91 5.51
C SER A 730 -18.25 16.43 5.81
N GLY A 731 -17.28 16.10 6.67
CA GLY A 731 -17.02 14.73 7.10
C GLY A 731 -16.52 13.80 5.99
N SER A 732 -16.88 12.52 6.08
CA SER A 732 -16.40 11.45 5.20
C SER A 732 -16.86 11.60 3.75
N SER A 733 -18.11 12.04 3.51
CA SER A 733 -18.65 12.14 2.14
C SER A 733 -17.81 13.06 1.25
N ALA A 734 -17.42 14.23 1.74
CA ALA A 734 -16.54 15.15 1.00
C ALA A 734 -15.12 14.58 0.81
N ALA A 735 -14.61 13.83 1.80
CA ALA A 735 -13.30 13.20 1.72
C ALA A 735 -13.28 12.09 0.66
N ASP A 736 -14.30 11.22 0.62
CA ASP A 736 -14.42 10.13 -0.35
C ASP A 736 -14.52 10.67 -1.78
N VAL A 737 -15.32 11.73 -2.00
CA VAL A 737 -15.42 12.40 -3.30
C VAL A 737 -14.07 13.00 -3.70
N ARG A 738 -13.36 13.64 -2.77
CA ARG A 738 -12.04 14.22 -3.04
C ARG A 738 -11.00 13.15 -3.41
N VAL A 739 -11.01 12.01 -2.72
CA VAL A 739 -10.17 10.85 -3.02
C VAL A 739 -10.46 10.33 -4.43
N ALA A 740 -11.73 10.08 -4.75
CA ALA A 740 -12.12 9.56 -6.06
C ALA A 740 -11.77 10.52 -7.21
N LEU A 741 -11.99 11.83 -7.03
CA LEU A 741 -11.63 12.84 -8.03
C LEU A 741 -10.12 12.99 -8.17
N SER A 742 -9.35 12.89 -7.08
CA SER A 742 -7.88 12.89 -7.11
C SER A 742 -7.34 11.68 -7.87
N ARG A 743 -7.87 10.49 -7.58
CA ARG A 743 -7.56 9.26 -8.32
C ARG A 743 -7.87 9.40 -9.81
N ALA A 744 -8.99 10.01 -10.18
CA ALA A 744 -9.29 10.28 -11.59
C ALA A 744 -8.31 11.26 -12.25
N CYS A 745 -7.81 12.26 -11.52
CA CYS A 745 -6.80 13.20 -12.04
C CYS A 745 -5.44 12.52 -12.27
N LEU A 746 -5.02 11.63 -11.37
CA LEU A 746 -3.79 10.84 -11.54
C LEU A 746 -3.94 9.79 -12.66
N ALA A 747 -5.11 9.16 -12.76
CA ALA A 747 -5.42 8.28 -13.88
C ALA A 747 -5.32 9.00 -15.23
N ALA A 748 -5.86 10.23 -15.33
CA ALA A 748 -5.77 11.05 -16.53
C ALA A 748 -4.33 11.46 -16.86
N GLU A 749 -3.53 11.78 -15.84
CA GLU A 749 -2.10 12.05 -16.02
C GLU A 749 -1.37 10.82 -16.58
N ARG A 750 -1.59 9.64 -16.00
CA ARG A 750 -0.94 8.40 -16.47
C ARG A 750 -1.39 8.02 -17.87
N VAL A 751 -2.66 8.25 -18.23
CA VAL A 751 -3.14 8.12 -19.62
C VAL A 751 -2.40 9.05 -20.58
N ARG A 752 -1.97 10.25 -20.15
CA ARG A 752 -1.14 11.14 -20.98
C ARG A 752 0.29 10.62 -21.13
N ARG A 753 0.84 10.06 -20.06
CA ARG A 753 2.28 9.76 -19.93
C ARG A 753 2.66 8.38 -20.44
N VAL A 754 1.78 7.40 -20.24
CA VAL A 754 1.94 6.04 -20.72
C VAL A 754 1.64 5.99 -22.22
N PRO A 755 2.60 5.59 -23.07
CA PRO A 755 2.37 5.39 -24.49
C PRO A 755 1.20 4.43 -24.71
N THR A 756 0.35 4.70 -25.70
CA THR A 756 -0.55 3.65 -26.18
C THR A 756 0.31 2.58 -26.82
N THR A 757 0.39 1.41 -26.19
CA THR A 757 0.81 0.20 -26.91
C THR A 757 -0.12 0.08 -28.12
N GLY A 758 0.43 0.23 -29.31
CA GLY A 758 -0.33 0.04 -30.54
C GLY A 758 -0.84 -1.40 -30.61
N PRO A 759 -1.96 -1.66 -31.29
CA PRO A 759 -2.28 -3.02 -31.70
C PRO A 759 -1.18 -3.61 -32.60
#